data_AF-A0A350R0U3-F1
#
_entry.id   AF-A0A350R0U3-F1
#
_cell.length_a   1.000
_cell.length_b   1.000
_cell.length_c   1.000
_cell.angle_alpha   90.00
_cell.angle_beta   90.00
_cell.angle_gamma   90.00
#
_symmetry.space_group_name_H-M   'P 1'
#
loop_
_entity.id
_entity.type
_entity.pdbx_description
1 polymer ?
#
loop_
_entity_poly.entity_id
_entity_poly.type
_entity_poly.pdbx_seq_one_letter_code
_entity_poly.pdbx_strand_id
1 'polypeptide(L)'
;MNFNQCPALAENGNDECSKLRCIEREQKSFAKAVRFNEKESRLLKVSSINRGRIGSFFFLPFFVVFGILGFASPVYFGTVSEDTLRDVGEKSKTIDEETLRQLRQNNLGPAEMLLPLTSLSKRKKFETEIQEKKKQHPELAISGGGSIFDMLTFNDYFGGLDRFNLGRGRFEAFFVYNRATTRGDLWERLKGNSSNDNVQAILRSIPTEGRPGNFWTPLLSDPMVSAFPGVKVAVLEGFSFFPDRRVVLSVGVRTAGEMEGNATEAQIRDACLSDAKAGFGRYVGKAETFLVTKKGSDSEVVKSDHNRSLRNLKTQEYSIRAATLKMGKTGDGGYSVIIGGVIGDDGKLENHGRWLPYPMLVPMMVGTAMSVEKDYYSSDAAFDIGRLSQQMLQGDLASKERIRSFYWAAHQLARKMNFMQMAELTRSCSDLQAVFDLSALVRLRNEPLSEAIGKIKSHQRRTALLPPEQRELERETIVGLENNRTRAEKKFEEDMRIIYAATLLSEDPTGLRGFVESYPVYSKDGDKNATDAALGDVKLAMEYGSGALKHLLARKQPIHRKGPILQLASSVFPLLGGNFLTTLSHTSRSLALFLKLTLLGSAFFALIIFLAKVMPPPEFRRAEGHFLLRWIRRFLLASLCGLITVLALEPTLLQTPREQVSVAGFDFALANLLAYANDQNQMDDEITIVTAIVAGGFLLVQIVIFVICLSRISQVKNEEVKAGLKLKLLDNEENLFDLGLYVGLGGTVLSLILLLVLQVKQDALIGAYTSTLFGILFVAALKIFIVRPYRNHLLVQQADEKRYES
;
A
#
# COMPACT_ATOMS: atom_id res chain seq x y z
N MET A 1 -81.04 20.03 5.11
CA MET A 1 -82.09 20.64 5.95
C MET A 1 -83.43 20.29 5.35
N ASN A 2 -84.34 19.81 6.19
CA ASN A 2 -85.58 19.12 5.87
C ASN A 2 -86.75 20.05 5.45
N PHE A 3 -87.78 19.37 4.92
CA PHE A 3 -89.23 19.59 5.05
C PHE A 3 -89.98 20.34 3.94
N ASN A 4 -90.66 19.52 3.13
CA ASN A 4 -92.10 19.56 2.81
C ASN A 4 -92.89 20.79 3.28
N GLN A 5 -93.64 21.41 2.36
CA GLN A 5 -95.11 21.45 2.39
C GLN A 5 -95.66 22.22 1.18
N CYS A 6 -96.47 21.54 0.37
CA CYS A 6 -97.61 22.14 -0.33
C CYS A 6 -98.85 21.92 0.55
N PRO A 7 -99.81 22.84 0.54
CA PRO A 7 -101.05 22.68 -0.27
C PRO A 7 -101.46 24.02 -0.92
N ALA A 8 -102.50 24.21 -1.73
CA ALA A 8 -103.33 23.45 -2.66
C ALA A 8 -104.36 24.46 -3.21
N LEU A 9 -104.81 24.31 -4.48
CA LEU A 9 -106.09 24.71 -5.12
C LEU A 9 -105.85 25.33 -6.51
N ALA A 10 -106.07 24.55 -7.58
CA ALA A 10 -107.24 24.58 -8.48
C ALA A 10 -107.12 25.73 -9.53
N GLU A 11 -107.30 25.58 -10.84
CA GLU A 11 -108.01 24.61 -11.67
C GLU A 11 -107.64 24.90 -13.15
N ASN A 12 -107.78 23.88 -14.03
CA ASN A 12 -107.98 23.97 -15.49
C ASN A 12 -106.85 24.38 -16.46
N GLY A 13 -106.57 23.51 -17.43
CA GLY A 13 -105.78 23.85 -18.63
C GLY A 13 -105.10 22.67 -19.32
N ASN A 14 -105.88 21.72 -19.82
CA ASN A 14 -105.40 20.46 -20.41
C ASN A 14 -105.04 20.66 -21.89
N ASP A 15 -103.85 21.21 -22.21
CA ASP A 15 -103.30 21.14 -23.58
C ASP A 15 -101.76 21.30 -23.72
N GLU A 16 -101.01 21.64 -22.66
CA GLU A 16 -99.53 21.69 -22.72
C GLU A 16 -98.84 20.34 -22.47
N CYS A 17 -99.56 19.33 -21.97
CA CYS A 17 -98.96 18.10 -21.45
C CYS A 17 -98.52 17.08 -22.54
N SER A 18 -98.89 17.30 -23.80
CA SER A 18 -98.55 16.42 -24.94
C SER A 18 -97.25 16.84 -25.63
N LYS A 19 -97.01 18.14 -25.82
CA LYS A 19 -95.77 18.67 -26.41
C LYS A 19 -94.55 18.54 -25.49
N LEU A 20 -94.74 18.73 -24.18
CA LEU A 20 -93.67 18.54 -23.19
C LEU A 20 -93.18 17.08 -23.11
N ARG A 21 -94.09 16.10 -23.27
CA ARG A 21 -93.72 14.67 -23.25
C ARG A 21 -92.93 14.20 -24.49
N CYS A 22 -93.11 14.82 -25.65
CA CYS A 22 -92.31 14.52 -26.84
C CYS A 22 -90.88 15.09 -26.74
N ILE A 23 -90.74 16.32 -26.27
CA ILE A 23 -89.43 16.97 -26.08
C ILE A 23 -88.62 16.25 -24.99
N GLU A 24 -89.28 15.80 -23.92
CA GLU A 24 -88.61 15.06 -22.84
C GLU A 24 -88.15 13.65 -23.27
N ARG A 25 -88.86 13.00 -24.22
CA ARG A 25 -88.42 11.71 -24.79
C ARG A 25 -87.24 11.85 -25.72
N GLU A 26 -87.20 12.89 -26.56
CA GLU A 26 -86.03 13.14 -27.42
C GLU A 26 -84.80 13.55 -26.62
N GLN A 27 -84.95 14.41 -25.59
CA GLN A 27 -83.82 14.76 -24.72
C GLN A 27 -83.31 13.56 -23.91
N LYS A 28 -84.19 12.68 -23.43
CA LYS A 28 -83.77 11.44 -22.74
C LYS A 28 -83.07 10.46 -23.69
N SER A 29 -83.50 10.37 -24.96
CA SER A 29 -82.84 9.56 -25.98
C SER A 29 -81.45 10.09 -26.33
N PHE A 30 -81.33 11.40 -26.55
CA PHE A 30 -80.05 12.06 -26.85
C PHE A 30 -79.07 12.00 -25.67
N ALA A 31 -79.54 12.24 -24.44
CA ALA A 31 -78.73 12.12 -23.23
C ALA A 31 -78.29 10.66 -22.93
N LYS A 32 -79.05 9.66 -23.40
CA LYS A 32 -78.70 8.24 -23.29
C LYS A 32 -77.67 7.83 -24.36
N ALA A 33 -77.79 8.35 -25.58
CA ALA A 33 -76.81 8.16 -26.65
C ALA A 33 -75.45 8.81 -26.33
N VAL A 34 -75.45 10.05 -25.81
CA VAL A 34 -74.23 10.75 -25.35
C VAL A 34 -73.57 9.99 -24.19
N ARG A 35 -74.35 9.50 -23.20
CA ARG A 35 -73.81 8.69 -22.09
C ARG A 35 -73.27 7.33 -22.54
N PHE A 36 -73.84 6.72 -23.57
CA PHE A 36 -73.37 5.44 -24.10
C PHE A 36 -72.03 5.60 -24.83
N ASN A 37 -71.89 6.65 -25.64
CA ASN A 37 -70.67 6.98 -26.37
C ASN A 37 -69.53 7.43 -25.42
N GLU A 38 -69.88 8.12 -24.33
CA GLU A 38 -68.94 8.48 -23.26
C GLU A 38 -68.49 7.24 -22.45
N LYS A 39 -69.37 6.25 -22.26
CA LYS A 39 -69.01 4.97 -21.61
C LYS A 39 -68.12 4.10 -22.49
N GLU A 40 -68.39 4.00 -23.79
CA GLU A 40 -67.55 3.25 -24.74
C GLU A 40 -66.17 3.88 -24.90
N SER A 41 -66.09 5.21 -25.02
CA SER A 41 -64.79 5.90 -25.07
C SER A 41 -64.01 5.76 -23.77
N ARG A 42 -64.67 5.78 -22.59
CA ARG A 42 -64.02 5.47 -21.31
C ARG A 42 -63.57 4.01 -21.22
N LEU A 43 -64.36 3.04 -21.69
CA LEU A 43 -64.02 1.61 -21.69
C LEU A 43 -62.85 1.29 -22.63
N LEU A 44 -62.79 1.92 -23.82
CA LEU A 44 -61.66 1.83 -24.76
C LEU A 44 -60.40 2.52 -24.22
N LYS A 45 -60.55 3.63 -23.49
CA LYS A 45 -59.43 4.31 -22.82
C LYS A 45 -58.90 3.49 -21.64
N VAL A 46 -59.76 2.81 -20.88
CA VAL A 46 -59.38 1.92 -19.77
C VAL A 46 -58.73 0.62 -20.28
N SER A 47 -59.22 0.03 -21.40
CA SER A 47 -58.64 -1.19 -21.96
C SER A 47 -57.26 -0.97 -22.60
N SER A 48 -57.03 0.18 -23.24
CA SER A 48 -55.71 0.57 -23.77
C SER A 48 -54.69 0.89 -22.67
N ILE A 49 -55.12 1.50 -21.56
CA ILE A 49 -54.28 1.75 -20.36
C ILE A 49 -53.85 0.43 -19.70
N ASN A 50 -54.72 -0.57 -19.63
CA ASN A 50 -54.40 -1.88 -19.04
C ASN A 50 -53.43 -2.72 -19.90
N ARG A 51 -53.53 -2.67 -21.24
CA ARG A 51 -52.62 -3.43 -22.13
C ARG A 51 -51.17 -2.96 -22.05
N GLY A 52 -50.94 -1.66 -21.86
CA GLY A 52 -49.60 -1.08 -21.68
C GLY A 52 -48.95 -1.40 -20.32
N ARG A 53 -49.74 -1.48 -19.24
CA ARG A 53 -49.27 -1.80 -17.89
C ARG A 53 -48.84 -3.26 -17.73
N ILE A 54 -49.57 -4.21 -18.32
CA ILE A 54 -49.26 -5.65 -18.22
C ILE A 54 -47.93 -5.99 -18.91
N GLY A 55 -47.64 -5.38 -20.07
CA GLY A 55 -46.37 -5.56 -20.78
C GLY A 55 -45.15 -4.93 -20.08
N SER A 56 -45.35 -4.08 -19.06
CA SER A 56 -44.28 -3.49 -18.27
C SER A 56 -43.78 -4.44 -17.18
N PHE A 57 -44.66 -5.24 -16.59
CA PHE A 57 -44.31 -6.19 -15.51
C PHE A 57 -43.23 -7.21 -15.92
N PHE A 58 -43.08 -7.51 -17.21
CA PHE A 58 -42.03 -8.39 -17.71
C PHE A 58 -40.60 -7.87 -17.51
N PHE A 59 -40.38 -6.55 -17.42
CA PHE A 59 -39.02 -6.00 -17.30
C PHE A 59 -38.50 -5.94 -15.86
N LEU A 60 -39.38 -5.99 -14.86
CA LEU A 60 -39.01 -5.95 -13.44
C LEU A 60 -38.22 -7.21 -13.02
N PRO A 61 -38.61 -8.45 -13.39
CA PRO A 61 -37.81 -9.65 -13.13
C PRO A 61 -36.41 -9.58 -13.73
N PHE A 62 -36.27 -9.06 -14.96
CA PHE A 62 -34.95 -8.89 -15.60
C PHE A 62 -34.06 -7.91 -14.84
N PHE A 63 -34.62 -6.79 -14.36
CA PHE A 63 -33.89 -5.87 -13.49
C PHE A 63 -33.41 -6.57 -12.21
N VAL A 64 -34.27 -7.35 -11.55
CA VAL A 64 -33.93 -8.06 -10.32
C VAL A 64 -32.83 -9.10 -10.58
N VAL A 65 -32.97 -9.94 -11.60
CA VAL A 65 -31.99 -10.99 -11.92
C VAL A 65 -30.63 -10.40 -12.33
N PHE A 66 -30.61 -9.46 -13.29
CA PHE A 66 -29.35 -8.84 -13.72
C PHE A 66 -28.74 -7.96 -12.63
N GLY A 67 -29.57 -7.29 -11.82
CA GLY A 67 -29.12 -6.55 -10.66
C GLY A 67 -28.41 -7.45 -9.67
N ILE A 68 -29.04 -8.55 -9.26
CA ILE A 68 -28.42 -9.53 -8.34
C ILE A 68 -27.10 -10.06 -8.92
N LEU A 69 -27.07 -10.47 -10.18
CA LEU A 69 -25.86 -10.98 -10.83
C LEU A 69 -24.74 -9.93 -10.93
N GLY A 70 -25.09 -8.68 -11.25
CA GLY A 70 -24.12 -7.58 -11.38
C GLY A 70 -23.56 -7.13 -10.02
N PHE A 71 -24.42 -6.97 -9.01
CA PHE A 71 -24.00 -6.55 -7.68
C PHE A 71 -23.26 -7.65 -6.93
N ALA A 72 -23.69 -8.91 -7.05
CA ALA A 72 -23.05 -10.03 -6.35
C ALA A 72 -21.81 -10.58 -7.07
N SER A 73 -21.49 -10.10 -8.28
CA SER A 73 -20.27 -10.47 -8.98
C SER A 73 -19.02 -10.15 -8.13
N PRO A 74 -18.16 -11.15 -7.83
CA PRO A 74 -17.07 -11.03 -6.87
C PRO A 74 -15.82 -10.39 -7.51
N VAL A 75 -15.99 -9.36 -8.34
CA VAL A 75 -14.90 -8.70 -9.08
C VAL A 75 -14.96 -7.21 -8.81
N TYR A 76 -13.82 -6.62 -8.47
CA TYR A 76 -13.68 -5.20 -8.14
C TYR A 76 -12.48 -4.61 -8.90
N PHE A 77 -12.42 -3.28 -9.00
CA PHE A 77 -11.35 -2.55 -9.70
C PHE A 77 -10.15 -2.27 -8.78
N GLY A 78 -10.40 -1.86 -7.54
CA GLY A 78 -9.35 -1.53 -6.57
C GLY A 78 -9.06 -2.61 -5.53
N THR A 79 -9.91 -3.64 -5.41
CA THR A 79 -9.88 -4.60 -4.29
C THR A 79 -10.02 -6.05 -4.75
N VAL A 80 -9.61 -7.01 -3.93
CA VAL A 80 -9.82 -8.45 -4.15
C VAL A 80 -11.03 -8.91 -3.35
N SER A 81 -11.91 -9.71 -3.95
CA SER A 81 -13.06 -10.25 -3.22
C SER A 81 -12.67 -11.45 -2.36
N GLU A 82 -13.26 -11.52 -1.18
CA GLU A 82 -13.09 -12.64 -0.25
C GLU A 82 -13.56 -13.98 -0.86
N ASP A 83 -14.65 -13.96 -1.63
CA ASP A 83 -15.19 -15.19 -2.23
C ASP A 83 -14.24 -15.76 -3.29
N THR A 84 -13.51 -14.91 -4.01
CA THR A 84 -12.45 -15.35 -4.94
C THR A 84 -11.26 -15.95 -4.19
N LEU A 85 -10.87 -15.35 -3.06
CA LEU A 85 -9.80 -15.90 -2.22
C LEU A 85 -10.18 -17.28 -1.68
N ARG A 86 -11.42 -17.45 -1.23
CA ARG A 86 -11.93 -18.73 -0.76
C ARG A 86 -11.91 -19.81 -1.85
N ASP A 87 -12.34 -19.49 -3.06
CA ASP A 87 -12.35 -20.41 -4.22
C ASP A 87 -10.92 -20.82 -4.60
N VAL A 88 -10.01 -19.86 -4.72
CA VAL A 88 -8.58 -20.12 -5.02
C VAL A 88 -7.89 -20.90 -3.89
N GLY A 89 -8.34 -20.72 -2.65
CA GLY A 89 -7.79 -21.35 -1.46
C GLY A 89 -8.23 -22.79 -1.20
N GLU A 90 -9.38 -23.23 -1.74
CA GLU A 90 -10.12 -24.44 -1.31
C GLU A 90 -9.31 -25.76 -1.38
N LYS A 91 -8.29 -25.84 -2.25
CA LYS A 91 -7.41 -27.01 -2.40
C LYS A 91 -5.96 -26.77 -2.00
N SER A 92 -5.68 -25.62 -1.39
CA SER A 92 -4.33 -25.22 -1.04
C SER A 92 -3.99 -25.59 0.40
N LYS A 93 -2.69 -25.66 0.70
CA LYS A 93 -2.21 -26.01 2.05
C LYS A 93 -2.73 -25.00 3.07
N THR A 94 -3.28 -25.49 4.17
CA THR A 94 -3.81 -24.66 5.28
C THR A 94 -2.80 -24.50 6.43
N ILE A 95 -3.00 -23.49 7.29
CA ILE A 95 -2.19 -23.31 8.51
C ILE A 95 -2.23 -24.56 9.40
N ASP A 96 -3.38 -25.22 9.50
CA ASP A 96 -3.54 -26.44 10.31
C ASP A 96 -2.69 -27.60 9.78
N GLU A 97 -2.66 -27.79 8.46
CA GLU A 97 -1.85 -28.82 7.81
C GLU A 97 -0.36 -28.53 7.95
N GLU A 98 0.03 -27.26 7.81
CA GLU A 98 1.41 -26.83 8.00
C GLU A 98 1.85 -27.00 9.46
N THR A 99 1.00 -26.64 10.42
CA THR A 99 1.25 -26.88 11.85
C THR A 99 1.41 -28.37 12.14
N LEU A 100 0.57 -29.21 11.54
CA LEU A 100 0.68 -30.66 11.67
C LEU A 100 1.98 -31.20 11.03
N ARG A 101 2.42 -30.65 9.90
CA ARG A 101 3.71 -30.98 9.27
C ARG A 101 4.86 -30.68 10.24
N GLN A 102 4.86 -29.49 10.82
CA GLN A 102 5.89 -29.06 11.77
C GLN A 102 5.89 -29.95 13.03
N LEU A 103 4.72 -30.28 13.57
CA LEU A 103 4.61 -31.21 14.72
C LEU A 103 5.12 -32.62 14.41
N ARG A 104 4.84 -33.15 13.21
CA ARG A 104 5.35 -34.46 12.76
C ARG A 104 6.87 -34.47 12.61
N GLN A 105 7.45 -33.34 12.20
CA GLN A 105 8.90 -33.16 12.09
C GLN A 105 9.57 -32.83 13.43
N ASN A 106 8.81 -32.80 14.54
CA ASN A 106 9.26 -32.38 15.86
C ASN A 106 9.79 -30.93 15.91
N ASN A 107 9.33 -30.07 15.00
CA ASN A 107 9.63 -28.65 14.95
C ASN A 107 8.69 -27.87 15.89
N LEU A 108 8.95 -27.94 17.19
CA LEU A 108 8.08 -27.35 18.23
C LEU A 108 7.99 -25.83 18.15
N GLY A 109 9.12 -25.15 17.89
CA GLY A 109 9.21 -23.70 17.77
C GLY A 109 8.35 -23.14 16.63
N PRO A 110 8.51 -23.63 15.38
CA PRO A 110 7.59 -23.28 14.30
C PRO A 110 6.12 -23.56 14.64
N ALA A 111 5.81 -24.73 15.19
CA ALA A 111 4.44 -25.08 15.56
C ALA A 111 3.84 -24.13 16.62
N GLU A 112 4.62 -23.69 17.61
CA GLU A 112 4.20 -22.69 18.60
C GLU A 112 3.91 -21.32 18.00
N MET A 113 4.68 -20.93 16.97
CA MET A 113 4.44 -19.66 16.27
C MET A 113 3.11 -19.68 15.51
N LEU A 114 2.74 -20.83 14.94
CA LEU A 114 1.53 -21.02 14.16
C LEU A 114 0.28 -21.26 15.03
N LEU A 115 0.44 -21.83 16.22
CA LEU A 115 -0.67 -22.25 17.10
C LEU A 115 -1.78 -21.19 17.31
N PRO A 116 -1.48 -19.89 17.52
CA PRO A 116 -2.51 -18.86 17.71
C PRO A 116 -3.33 -18.58 16.44
N LEU A 117 -2.82 -18.97 15.27
CA LEU A 117 -3.44 -18.78 13.96
C LEU A 117 -4.19 -20.03 13.48
N THR A 118 -4.07 -21.18 14.16
CA THR A 118 -4.80 -22.41 13.81
C THR A 118 -6.29 -22.30 14.12
N SER A 119 -7.08 -23.19 13.52
CA SER A 119 -8.50 -23.30 13.80
C SER A 119 -8.80 -23.55 15.29
N LEU A 120 -9.89 -22.95 15.80
CA LEU A 120 -10.27 -23.04 17.21
C LEU A 120 -10.50 -24.49 17.68
N SER A 121 -11.00 -25.36 16.80
CA SER A 121 -11.29 -26.77 17.11
C SER A 121 -10.04 -27.61 17.32
N LYS A 122 -8.96 -27.36 16.55
CA LYS A 122 -7.71 -28.12 16.64
C LYS A 122 -6.66 -27.50 17.56
N ARG A 123 -6.77 -26.20 17.87
CA ARG A 123 -5.81 -25.46 18.70
C ARG A 123 -5.48 -26.16 20.01
N LYS A 124 -6.50 -26.58 20.78
CA LYS A 124 -6.30 -27.27 22.07
C LYS A 124 -5.58 -28.62 21.92
N LYS A 125 -5.84 -29.34 20.83
CA LYS A 125 -5.16 -30.60 20.51
C LYS A 125 -3.68 -30.37 20.23
N PHE A 126 -3.36 -29.42 19.35
CA PHE A 126 -1.97 -29.05 19.02
C PHE A 126 -1.23 -28.52 20.24
N GLU A 127 -1.86 -27.69 21.06
CA GLU A 127 -1.28 -27.17 22.31
C GLU A 127 -0.90 -28.31 23.26
N THR A 128 -1.80 -29.29 23.45
CA THR A 128 -1.54 -30.44 24.33
C THR A 128 -0.37 -31.27 23.82
N GLU A 129 -0.31 -31.52 22.50
CA GLU A 129 0.76 -32.28 21.87
C GLU A 129 2.12 -31.56 21.98
N ILE A 130 2.16 -30.24 21.79
CA ILE A 130 3.38 -29.42 21.99
C ILE A 130 3.86 -29.55 23.44
N GLN A 131 2.96 -29.40 24.42
CA GLN A 131 3.31 -29.47 25.83
C GLN A 131 3.77 -30.86 26.26
N GLU A 132 3.17 -31.91 25.71
CA GLU A 132 3.60 -33.30 25.95
C GLU A 132 4.99 -33.55 25.39
N LYS A 133 5.26 -33.15 24.14
CA LYS A 133 6.60 -33.28 23.52
C LYS A 133 7.66 -32.48 24.26
N LYS A 134 7.36 -31.28 24.75
CA LYS A 134 8.27 -30.49 25.60
C LYS A 134 8.63 -31.19 26.91
N LYS A 135 7.68 -31.91 27.51
CA LYS A 135 7.90 -32.67 28.76
C LYS A 135 8.72 -33.92 28.51
N GLN A 136 8.47 -34.61 27.40
CA GLN A 136 9.20 -35.81 27.02
C GLN A 136 10.64 -35.50 26.57
N HIS A 137 10.83 -34.37 25.88
CA HIS A 137 12.09 -33.95 25.27
C HIS A 137 12.38 -32.46 25.56
N PRO A 138 12.88 -32.10 26.75
CA PRO A 138 13.16 -30.71 27.13
C PRO A 138 14.23 -30.05 26.23
N GLU A 139 15.08 -30.83 25.58
CA GLU A 139 16.09 -30.37 24.61
C GLU A 139 15.49 -29.71 23.37
N LEU A 140 14.34 -30.21 22.89
CA LEU A 140 13.65 -29.66 21.72
C LEU A 140 13.06 -28.27 22.01
N ALA A 141 12.81 -27.94 23.27
CA ALA A 141 12.35 -26.62 23.65
C ALA A 141 13.42 -25.54 23.44
N ILE A 142 14.71 -25.89 23.53
CA ILE A 142 15.82 -24.93 23.35
C ILE A 142 16.06 -24.64 21.87
N SER A 143 16.20 -25.68 21.05
CA SER A 143 16.45 -25.52 19.61
C SER A 143 15.22 -25.01 18.85
N GLY A 144 14.03 -25.13 19.45
CA GLY A 144 12.76 -24.96 18.75
C GLY A 144 12.39 -26.17 17.90
N GLY A 145 13.00 -27.34 18.15
CA GLY A 145 12.69 -28.60 17.50
C GLY A 145 13.81 -29.17 16.61
N GLY A 146 13.49 -30.23 15.88
CA GLY A 146 14.37 -30.91 14.92
C GLY A 146 14.11 -32.41 14.81
N SER A 147 14.51 -33.01 13.68
CA SER A 147 14.54 -34.47 13.53
C SER A 147 15.52 -35.11 14.52
N ILE A 148 15.46 -36.43 14.74
CA ILE A 148 16.46 -37.15 15.56
C ILE A 148 17.89 -36.86 15.06
N PHE A 149 18.06 -36.66 13.76
CA PHE A 149 19.33 -36.33 13.11
C PHE A 149 19.80 -34.90 13.44
N ASP A 150 18.87 -33.95 13.49
CA ASP A 150 19.17 -32.59 13.96
C ASP A 150 19.46 -32.58 15.45
N MET A 151 18.86 -33.46 16.25
CA MET A 151 19.15 -33.58 17.67
C MET A 151 20.55 -34.15 17.95
N LEU A 152 20.98 -35.17 17.19
CA LEU A 152 22.35 -35.68 17.23
C LEU A 152 23.33 -34.58 16.80
N THR A 153 23.06 -33.94 15.67
CA THR A 153 23.83 -32.80 15.17
C THR A 153 23.89 -31.64 16.19
N PHE A 154 22.79 -31.36 16.86
CA PHE A 154 22.68 -30.34 17.90
C PHE A 154 23.50 -30.73 19.14
N ASN A 155 23.39 -31.97 19.60
CA ASN A 155 24.23 -32.46 20.69
C ASN A 155 25.72 -32.48 20.32
N ASP A 156 26.05 -32.83 19.08
CA ASP A 156 27.42 -32.90 18.58
C ASP A 156 28.06 -31.51 18.45
N TYR A 157 27.32 -30.50 17.98
CA TYR A 157 27.83 -29.13 17.81
C TYR A 157 27.71 -28.25 19.06
N PHE A 158 26.66 -28.42 19.87
CA PHE A 158 26.41 -27.56 21.03
C PHE A 158 26.80 -28.23 22.35
N GLY A 159 27.11 -29.54 22.34
CA GLY A 159 27.62 -30.33 23.46
C GLY A 159 26.59 -30.54 24.57
N GLY A 160 25.31 -30.69 24.20
CA GLY A 160 24.16 -30.90 25.09
C GLY A 160 23.40 -29.64 25.48
N LEU A 161 22.34 -29.81 26.28
CA LEU A 161 21.43 -28.73 26.72
C LEU A 161 22.17 -27.60 27.44
N ASP A 162 21.94 -26.37 26.98
CA ASP A 162 22.35 -25.19 27.70
C ASP A 162 21.43 -24.93 28.92
N ARG A 163 21.82 -25.48 30.08
CA ARG A 163 21.09 -25.30 31.35
C ARG A 163 20.92 -23.83 31.73
N PHE A 164 21.83 -22.94 31.32
CA PHE A 164 21.76 -21.51 31.62
C PHE A 164 20.65 -20.83 30.81
N ASN A 165 20.52 -21.15 29.52
CA ASN A 165 19.46 -20.60 28.67
C ASN A 165 18.10 -21.25 28.95
N LEU A 166 18.07 -22.54 29.30
CA LEU A 166 16.85 -23.26 29.69
C LEU A 166 16.21 -22.65 30.94
N GLY A 167 17.00 -22.28 31.96
CA GLY A 167 16.51 -21.60 33.17
C GLY A 167 16.04 -20.16 32.96
N ARG A 168 16.39 -19.52 31.84
CA ARG A 168 16.00 -18.14 31.51
C ARG A 168 14.87 -18.05 30.47
N GLY A 169 14.44 -19.17 29.88
CA GLY A 169 13.41 -19.20 28.83
C GLY A 169 13.77 -18.39 27.59
N ARG A 170 15.06 -18.16 27.32
CA ARG A 170 15.55 -17.39 26.17
C ARG A 170 16.06 -18.35 25.11
N PHE A 171 15.25 -18.56 24.08
CA PHE A 171 15.53 -19.54 23.03
C PHE A 171 15.98 -18.91 21.71
N GLU A 172 16.44 -17.66 21.74
CA GLU A 172 16.88 -16.93 20.54
C GLU A 172 18.02 -17.66 19.82
N ALA A 173 17.94 -17.77 18.48
CA ALA A 173 18.95 -18.40 17.64
C ALA A 173 20.36 -17.80 17.84
N PHE A 174 20.43 -16.50 18.14
CA PHE A 174 21.71 -15.84 18.44
C PHE A 174 22.44 -16.46 19.63
N PHE A 175 21.74 -16.85 20.70
CA PHE A 175 22.39 -17.48 21.85
C PHE A 175 22.95 -18.85 21.49
N VAL A 176 22.25 -19.59 20.62
CA VAL A 176 22.71 -20.88 20.08
C VAL A 176 24.02 -20.68 19.30
N TYR A 177 24.06 -19.72 18.38
CA TYR A 177 25.28 -19.39 17.62
C TYR A 177 26.44 -18.96 18.52
N ASN A 178 26.18 -18.11 19.52
CA ASN A 178 27.19 -17.65 20.46
C ASN A 178 27.76 -18.79 21.31
N ARG A 179 26.91 -19.70 21.79
CA ARG A 179 27.34 -20.86 22.56
C ARG A 179 28.21 -21.81 21.73
N ALA A 180 27.79 -22.10 20.50
CA ALA A 180 28.55 -22.96 19.58
C ALA A 180 29.94 -22.41 19.29
N THR A 181 30.02 -21.10 19.10
CA THR A 181 31.27 -20.40 18.80
C THR A 181 32.20 -20.37 20.00
N THR A 182 31.68 -20.07 21.19
CA THR A 182 32.49 -19.93 22.43
C THR A 182 32.97 -21.25 23.02
N ARG A 183 32.28 -22.37 22.75
CA ARG A 183 32.69 -23.69 23.23
C ARG A 183 33.84 -24.30 22.42
N GLY A 184 34.09 -23.78 21.21
CA GLY A 184 35.44 -23.71 20.63
C GLY A 184 35.80 -24.73 19.56
N ASP A 185 34.95 -25.67 19.19
CA ASP A 185 35.26 -26.66 18.14
C ASP A 185 34.46 -26.48 16.85
N LEU A 186 33.32 -25.77 16.85
CA LEU A 186 32.52 -25.60 15.64
C LEU A 186 33.30 -24.92 14.51
N TRP A 187 34.03 -23.84 14.82
CA TRP A 187 34.83 -23.14 13.82
C TRP A 187 35.94 -24.04 13.26
N GLU A 188 36.69 -24.73 14.12
CA GLU A 188 37.76 -25.64 13.72
C GLU A 188 37.23 -26.86 12.94
N ARG A 189 36.12 -27.45 13.38
CA ARG A 189 35.44 -28.55 12.71
C ARG A 189 34.93 -28.17 11.34
N LEU A 190 34.25 -27.03 11.19
CA LEU A 190 33.78 -26.57 9.88
C LEU A 190 34.97 -26.31 8.94
N LYS A 191 36.07 -25.74 9.46
CA LYS A 191 37.29 -25.52 8.69
C LYS A 191 37.94 -26.82 8.21
N GLY A 192 37.97 -27.86 9.06
CA GLY A 192 38.60 -29.15 8.76
C GLY A 192 37.73 -30.13 7.98
N ASN A 193 36.40 -30.10 8.15
CA ASN A 193 35.49 -31.14 7.65
C ASN A 193 34.57 -30.68 6.51
N SER A 194 34.34 -29.38 6.31
CA SER A 194 33.43 -28.90 5.25
C SER A 194 34.12 -28.91 3.88
N SER A 195 33.53 -29.61 2.92
CA SER A 195 33.93 -29.60 1.50
C SER A 195 33.26 -28.48 0.69
N ASN A 196 32.40 -27.66 1.32
CA ASN A 196 31.65 -26.61 0.64
C ASN A 196 32.48 -25.32 0.51
N ASP A 197 32.80 -24.92 -0.72
CA ASP A 197 33.60 -23.73 -1.01
C ASP A 197 32.96 -22.43 -0.47
N ASN A 198 31.62 -22.36 -0.43
CA ASN A 198 30.89 -21.21 0.11
C ASN A 198 31.08 -21.10 1.63
N VAL A 199 31.03 -22.23 2.33
CA VAL A 199 31.28 -22.30 3.78
C VAL A 199 32.72 -21.90 4.06
N GLN A 200 33.68 -22.45 3.31
CA GLN A 200 35.10 -22.08 3.43
C GLN A 200 35.34 -20.58 3.17
N ALA A 201 34.64 -19.99 2.21
CA ALA A 201 34.72 -18.55 1.96
C ALA A 201 34.21 -17.72 3.14
N ILE A 202 33.07 -18.10 3.74
CA ILE A 202 32.54 -17.43 4.94
C ILE A 202 33.55 -17.57 6.09
N LEU A 203 34.09 -18.77 6.32
CA LEU A 203 35.03 -19.02 7.41
C LEU A 203 36.34 -18.24 7.26
N ARG A 204 36.87 -18.13 6.04
CA ARG A 204 38.05 -17.29 5.73
C ARG A 204 37.80 -15.81 5.94
N SER A 205 36.54 -15.39 5.83
CA SER A 205 36.13 -14.01 6.04
C SER A 205 35.97 -13.63 7.52
N ILE A 206 35.99 -14.59 8.45
CA ILE A 206 35.85 -14.31 9.88
C ILE A 206 37.07 -13.52 10.39
N PRO A 207 36.86 -12.39 11.08
CA PRO A 207 37.98 -11.65 11.67
C PRO A 207 38.56 -12.44 12.85
N THR A 208 39.86 -12.74 12.81
CA THR A 208 40.57 -13.51 13.85
C THR A 208 41.00 -12.67 15.06
N GLU A 209 41.16 -11.36 14.88
CA GLU A 209 41.95 -10.51 15.79
C GLU A 209 41.28 -9.16 16.10
N GLY A 210 39.94 -9.14 16.15
CA GLY A 210 39.16 -7.96 16.53
C GLY A 210 38.28 -7.39 15.42
N ARG A 211 37.65 -6.22 15.67
CA ARG A 211 36.69 -5.64 14.71
C ARG A 211 37.42 -5.27 13.40
N PRO A 212 36.82 -5.49 12.21
CA PRO A 212 37.44 -5.16 10.92
C PRO A 212 38.03 -3.73 10.81
N GLY A 213 37.46 -2.76 11.53
CA GLY A 213 37.94 -1.36 11.58
C GLY A 213 38.76 -1.00 12.82
N ASN A 214 39.45 -1.95 13.46
CA ASN A 214 40.21 -1.67 14.69
C ASN A 214 41.34 -0.66 14.50
N PHE A 215 41.87 -0.52 13.27
CA PHE A 215 42.95 0.43 12.95
C PHE A 215 42.61 1.90 13.24
N TRP A 216 41.33 2.27 13.28
CA TRP A 216 40.91 3.65 13.55
C TRP A 216 41.35 4.14 14.92
N THR A 217 41.28 3.30 15.95
CA THR A 217 41.64 3.67 17.33
C THR A 217 43.12 4.06 17.44
N PRO A 218 44.09 3.17 17.12
CA PRO A 218 45.52 3.50 17.20
C PRO A 218 45.90 4.66 16.26
N LEU A 219 45.35 4.70 15.04
CA LEU A 219 45.63 5.78 14.09
C LEU A 219 45.20 7.16 14.60
N LEU A 220 44.03 7.28 15.23
CA LEU A 220 43.50 8.55 15.74
C LEU A 220 44.02 8.91 17.13
N SER A 221 44.61 7.96 17.86
CA SER A 221 45.27 8.20 19.15
C SER A 221 46.74 8.53 19.03
N ASP A 222 47.38 8.24 17.88
CA ASP A 222 48.79 8.52 17.68
C ASP A 222 49.07 10.04 17.75
N PRO A 223 50.00 10.51 18.60
CA PRO A 223 50.35 11.92 18.70
C PRO A 223 50.89 12.52 17.40
N MET A 224 51.64 11.76 16.61
CA MET A 224 52.18 12.20 15.31
C MET A 224 51.07 12.46 14.30
N VAL A 225 49.91 11.81 14.47
CA VAL A 225 48.74 12.00 13.61
C VAL A 225 47.81 13.07 14.16
N SER A 226 47.55 13.09 15.47
CA SER A 226 46.51 13.92 16.07
C SER A 226 46.95 15.31 16.56
N ALA A 227 48.24 15.50 16.88
CA ALA A 227 48.73 16.75 17.46
C ALA A 227 49.10 17.83 16.42
N PHE A 228 49.40 17.43 15.18
CA PHE A 228 49.90 18.34 14.15
C PHE A 228 48.86 18.60 13.06
N PRO A 229 48.60 19.87 12.70
CA PRO A 229 47.63 20.20 11.66
C PRO A 229 48.13 19.83 10.27
N GLY A 230 47.20 19.55 9.35
CA GLY A 230 47.49 19.26 7.94
C GLY A 230 46.90 17.95 7.43
N VAL A 231 47.15 17.67 6.14
CA VAL A 231 46.66 16.48 5.44
C VAL A 231 47.66 15.33 5.57
N LYS A 232 47.15 14.18 6.02
CA LYS A 232 47.92 12.96 6.30
C LYS A 232 47.31 11.79 5.52
N VAL A 233 48.16 10.86 5.10
CA VAL A 233 47.72 9.62 4.43
C VAL A 233 48.29 8.42 5.14
N ALA A 234 47.43 7.49 5.54
CA ALA A 234 47.83 6.23 6.14
C ALA A 234 47.59 5.08 5.16
N VAL A 235 48.62 4.28 4.87
CA VAL A 235 48.52 3.04 4.11
C VAL A 235 48.22 1.91 5.09
N LEU A 236 47.22 1.10 4.78
CA LEU A 236 46.82 -0.03 5.61
C LEU A 236 47.49 -1.31 5.10
N GLU A 237 48.32 -1.95 5.92
CA GLU A 237 48.94 -3.25 5.61
C GLU A 237 48.48 -4.35 6.58
N GLY A 238 48.11 -5.51 6.04
CA GLY A 238 47.65 -6.65 6.83
C GLY A 238 46.17 -6.63 7.24
N PHE A 239 45.36 -5.71 6.69
CA PHE A 239 43.91 -5.63 6.96
C PHE A 239 43.08 -6.27 5.84
N SER A 240 42.61 -7.50 6.06
CA SER A 240 41.88 -8.30 5.05
C SER A 240 40.58 -7.67 4.54
N PHE A 241 39.91 -6.84 5.34
CA PHE A 241 38.68 -6.14 4.95
C PHE A 241 38.92 -4.82 4.21
N PHE A 242 40.18 -4.40 4.10
CA PHE A 242 40.60 -3.15 3.49
C PHE A 242 41.86 -3.38 2.63
N PRO A 243 41.85 -4.33 1.67
CA PRO A 243 43.02 -4.61 0.84
C PRO A 243 43.34 -3.41 -0.05
N ASP A 244 44.62 -3.05 -0.11
CA ASP A 244 45.16 -1.92 -0.90
C ASP A 244 44.54 -0.54 -0.59
N ARG A 245 43.72 -0.44 0.46
CA ARG A 245 43.05 0.79 0.85
C ARG A 245 43.97 1.72 1.65
N ARG A 246 43.71 3.01 1.48
CA ARG A 246 44.41 4.08 2.21
C ARG A 246 43.42 4.90 3.00
N VAL A 247 43.87 5.55 4.05
CA VAL A 247 43.07 6.47 4.87
C VAL A 247 43.60 7.86 4.65
N VAL A 248 42.72 8.81 4.35
CA VAL A 248 43.07 10.22 4.21
C VAL A 248 42.47 10.98 5.38
N LEU A 249 43.30 11.78 6.05
CA LEU A 249 42.95 12.56 7.23
C LEU A 249 43.32 14.03 7.00
N SER A 250 42.52 14.95 7.54
CA SER A 250 42.88 16.35 7.72
C SER A 250 42.60 16.74 9.17
N VAL A 251 43.58 17.39 9.78
CA VAL A 251 43.59 17.69 11.21
C VAL A 251 43.59 19.20 11.39
N GLY A 252 42.59 19.71 12.12
CA GLY A 252 42.51 21.09 12.58
C GLY A 252 42.72 21.13 14.09
N VAL A 253 43.73 21.86 14.56
CA VAL A 253 44.11 21.95 15.97
C VAL A 253 44.24 23.42 16.35
N ARG A 254 43.78 23.76 17.55
CA ARG A 254 44.02 25.04 18.23
C ARG A 254 44.68 24.77 19.57
N THR A 255 45.82 25.40 19.80
CA THR A 255 46.55 25.27 21.07
C THR A 255 45.89 26.12 22.17
N ALA A 256 46.19 25.84 23.44
CA ALA A 256 45.61 26.56 24.58
C ALA A 256 45.87 28.08 24.53
N GLY A 257 46.95 28.53 23.88
CA GLY A 257 47.26 29.95 23.68
C GLY A 257 46.52 30.63 22.53
N GLU A 258 45.93 29.87 21.61
CA GLU A 258 45.19 30.38 20.44
C GLU A 258 43.67 30.41 20.67
N MET A 259 43.20 29.90 21.81
CA MET A 259 41.79 29.92 22.16
C MET A 259 41.47 31.23 22.87
N GLU A 260 40.60 32.04 22.27
CA GLU A 260 40.08 33.25 22.91
C GLU A 260 39.32 32.90 24.19
N GLY A 261 39.66 33.55 25.32
CA GLY A 261 39.10 33.21 26.65
C GLY A 261 37.58 33.34 26.79
N ASN A 262 36.90 33.99 25.85
CA ASN A 262 35.44 34.18 25.82
C ASN A 262 34.71 33.32 24.77
N ALA A 263 35.42 32.51 23.98
CA ALA A 263 34.79 31.69 22.94
C ALA A 263 34.12 30.45 23.53
N THR A 264 32.89 30.17 23.08
CA THR A 264 32.19 28.94 23.45
C THR A 264 32.85 27.72 22.81
N GLU A 265 32.74 26.55 23.43
CA GLU A 265 33.30 25.30 22.88
C GLU A 265 32.76 24.98 21.47
N ALA A 266 31.53 25.39 21.16
CA ALA A 266 30.94 25.26 19.84
C ALA A 266 31.65 26.12 18.78
N GLN A 267 32.02 27.37 19.12
CA GLN A 267 32.74 28.27 18.21
C GLN A 267 34.16 27.76 17.94
N ILE A 268 34.85 27.28 18.97
CA ILE A 268 36.20 26.69 18.85
C ILE A 268 36.14 25.43 17.96
N ARG A 269 35.14 24.57 18.18
CA ARG A 269 34.90 23.37 17.36
C ARG A 269 34.67 23.72 15.89
N ASP A 270 33.79 24.69 15.62
CA ASP A 270 33.42 25.05 14.25
C ASP A 270 34.61 25.70 13.51
N ALA A 271 35.43 26.48 14.21
CA ALA A 271 36.69 27.00 13.69
C ALA A 271 37.69 25.88 13.35
N CYS A 272 37.94 24.93 14.27
CA CYS A 272 38.81 23.78 14.00
C CYS A 272 38.29 22.90 12.86
N LEU A 273 36.96 22.73 12.74
CA LEU A 273 36.35 21.99 11.64
C LEU A 273 36.53 22.70 10.30
N SER A 274 36.39 24.04 10.28
CA SER A 274 36.64 24.87 9.11
C SER A 274 38.10 24.77 8.67
N ASP A 275 39.05 24.82 9.62
CA ASP A 275 40.48 24.68 9.35
C ASP A 275 40.80 23.29 8.77
N ALA A 276 40.21 22.23 9.33
CA ALA A 276 40.38 20.87 8.82
C ALA A 276 39.81 20.72 7.38
N LYS A 277 38.64 21.30 7.09
CA LYS A 277 38.05 21.31 5.73
C LYS A 277 38.88 22.12 4.74
N ALA A 278 39.37 23.29 5.15
CA ALA A 278 40.26 24.12 4.37
C ALA A 278 41.59 23.40 4.09
N GLY A 279 42.05 22.55 5.01
CA GLY A 279 43.18 21.65 4.82
C GLY A 279 43.04 20.77 3.58
N PHE A 280 41.87 20.16 3.33
CA PHE A 280 41.61 19.45 2.08
C PHE A 280 41.44 20.38 0.88
N GLY A 281 40.72 21.49 1.03
CA GLY A 281 40.43 22.41 -0.07
C GLY A 281 41.65 23.16 -0.63
N ARG A 282 42.67 23.41 0.20
CA ARG A 282 43.90 24.13 -0.18
C ARG A 282 45.09 23.21 -0.47
N TYR A 283 44.88 21.89 -0.46
CA TYR A 283 45.97 20.93 -0.58
C TYR A 283 46.53 20.85 -2.01
N VAL A 284 47.79 21.26 -2.19
CA VAL A 284 48.53 21.22 -3.48
C VAL A 284 49.92 20.54 -3.34
N GLY A 285 50.13 19.74 -2.28
CA GLY A 285 51.48 19.34 -1.84
C GLY A 285 51.76 17.83 -1.70
N LYS A 286 52.86 17.51 -0.99
CA LYS A 286 53.23 16.17 -0.51
C LYS A 286 52.62 15.97 0.88
N ALA A 287 51.90 14.87 1.11
CA ALA A 287 51.30 14.56 2.42
C ALA A 287 52.28 13.77 3.26
N GLU A 288 52.19 13.96 4.58
CA GLU A 288 52.84 13.04 5.50
C GLU A 288 52.20 11.65 5.34
N THR A 289 53.05 10.66 5.09
CA THR A 289 52.59 9.29 4.87
C THR A 289 52.89 8.45 6.11
N PHE A 290 51.88 7.72 6.57
CA PHE A 290 51.96 6.79 7.69
C PHE A 290 51.72 5.39 7.15
N LEU A 291 52.43 4.42 7.71
CA LEU A 291 52.19 3.01 7.49
C LEU A 291 51.53 2.46 8.74
N VAL A 292 50.32 1.92 8.59
CA VAL A 292 49.61 1.25 9.68
C VAL A 292 49.74 -0.24 9.41
N THR A 293 50.65 -0.86 10.14
CA THR A 293 50.92 -2.30 10.00
C THR A 293 50.19 -3.05 11.10
N LYS A 294 49.50 -4.12 10.73
CA LYS A 294 48.84 -5.01 11.69
C LYS A 294 49.86 -5.89 12.42
N LYS A 295 49.81 -5.96 13.76
CA LYS A 295 50.65 -6.81 14.60
C LYS A 295 49.78 -7.54 15.64
N GLY A 296 49.17 -8.65 15.23
CA GLY A 296 48.18 -9.36 16.05
C GLY A 296 46.90 -8.53 16.24
N SER A 297 46.47 -8.35 17.50
CA SER A 297 45.28 -7.55 17.85
C SER A 297 45.50 -6.03 17.80
N ASP A 298 46.75 -5.59 17.85
CA ASP A 298 47.14 -4.17 17.84
C ASP A 298 47.64 -3.75 16.45
N SER A 299 47.69 -2.43 16.23
CA SER A 299 48.21 -1.83 15.00
C SER A 299 49.35 -0.88 15.34
N GLU A 300 50.47 -1.02 14.64
CA GLU A 300 51.63 -0.17 14.80
C GLU A 300 51.58 0.92 13.73
N VAL A 301 51.70 2.18 14.15
CA VAL A 301 51.70 3.34 13.25
C VAL A 301 53.14 3.83 13.12
N VAL A 302 53.70 3.72 11.91
CA VAL A 302 55.08 4.14 11.62
C VAL A 302 55.04 5.26 10.58
N LYS A 303 55.78 6.35 10.82
CA LYS A 303 55.94 7.41 9.82
C LYS A 303 56.82 6.88 8.68
N SER A 304 56.35 6.98 7.45
CA SER A 304 57.11 6.55 6.27
C SER A 304 57.89 7.74 5.69
N ASP A 305 59.19 7.56 5.43
CA ASP A 305 60.06 8.60 4.87
C ASP A 305 59.74 8.95 3.41
N HIS A 306 58.90 8.14 2.75
CA HIS A 306 58.50 8.36 1.36
C HIS A 306 57.30 9.30 1.30
N ASN A 307 57.56 10.61 1.25
CA ASN A 307 56.55 11.62 0.92
C ASN A 307 56.05 11.42 -0.53
N ARG A 308 55.02 10.57 -0.70
CA ARG A 308 54.39 10.31 -2.00
C ARG A 308 53.52 11.50 -2.40
N SER A 309 53.69 11.98 -3.65
CA SER A 309 52.70 12.89 -4.23
C SER A 309 51.42 12.11 -4.50
N LEU A 310 50.31 12.56 -3.93
CA LEU A 310 49.00 11.95 -4.14
C LEU A 310 48.45 12.38 -5.51
N ARG A 311 48.99 11.79 -6.60
CA ARG A 311 48.41 12.01 -7.93
C ARG A 311 47.00 11.39 -7.95
N ASN A 312 46.03 12.14 -8.48
CA ASN A 312 44.63 11.76 -8.72
C ASN A 312 43.64 11.80 -7.54
N LEU A 313 43.91 12.55 -6.47
CA LEU A 313 42.90 12.79 -5.44
C LEU A 313 41.99 13.98 -5.78
N LYS A 314 40.67 13.79 -5.72
CA LYS A 314 39.68 14.87 -5.80
C LYS A 314 39.58 15.57 -4.44
N THR A 315 40.62 16.30 -4.06
CA THR A 315 40.76 16.96 -2.74
C THR A 315 39.58 17.88 -2.39
N GLN A 316 38.99 18.52 -3.39
CA GLN A 316 37.79 19.36 -3.23
C GLN A 316 36.56 18.55 -2.77
N GLU A 317 36.41 17.31 -3.25
CA GLU A 317 35.32 16.40 -2.87
C GLU A 317 35.42 15.96 -1.41
N TYR A 318 36.64 15.77 -0.88
CA TYR A 318 36.84 15.38 0.52
C TYR A 318 36.49 16.49 1.51
N SER A 319 36.70 17.76 1.14
CA SER A 319 36.33 18.89 2.00
C SER A 319 34.82 18.93 2.30
N ILE A 320 34.01 18.39 1.39
CA ILE A 320 32.54 18.33 1.49
C ILE A 320 32.08 16.99 2.09
N ARG A 321 32.66 15.86 1.64
CA ARG A 321 32.16 14.51 1.94
C ARG A 321 32.87 13.77 3.08
N ALA A 322 34.03 14.25 3.55
CA ALA A 322 34.77 13.60 4.63
C ALA A 322 33.96 13.59 5.93
N ALA A 323 33.96 12.44 6.62
CA ALA A 323 33.27 12.30 7.89
C ALA A 323 34.12 12.90 9.01
N THR A 324 33.47 13.44 10.05
CA THR A 324 34.16 13.82 11.29
C THR A 324 34.47 12.56 12.10
N LEU A 325 35.76 12.27 12.27
CA LEU A 325 36.24 11.01 12.87
C LEU A 325 36.50 11.16 14.38
N LYS A 326 37.09 12.28 14.80
CA LYS A 326 37.39 12.59 16.20
C LYS A 326 37.25 14.09 16.44
N MET A 327 36.67 14.47 17.56
CA MET A 327 36.61 15.85 18.03
C MET A 327 36.73 15.89 19.56
N GLY A 328 37.44 16.87 20.09
CA GLY A 328 37.52 17.10 21.54
C GLY A 328 38.79 17.79 21.99
N LYS A 329 38.85 18.06 23.30
CA LYS A 329 40.03 18.65 23.93
C LYS A 329 41.20 17.68 23.94
N THR A 330 42.40 18.18 23.63
CA THR A 330 43.65 17.44 23.76
C THR A 330 44.15 17.49 25.21
N GLY A 331 45.01 16.55 25.60
CA GLY A 331 45.60 16.49 26.95
C GLY A 331 46.32 17.77 27.37
N ASP A 332 46.86 18.50 26.39
CA ASP A 332 47.60 19.76 26.57
C ASP A 332 46.68 21.00 26.69
N GLY A 333 45.38 20.80 26.88
CA GLY A 333 44.39 21.87 27.03
C GLY A 333 43.93 22.52 25.72
N GLY A 334 44.44 22.10 24.56
CA GLY A 334 43.97 22.51 23.22
C GLY A 334 42.66 21.85 22.76
N TYR A 335 42.22 22.13 21.53
CA TYR A 335 41.08 21.48 20.88
C TYR A 335 41.45 20.95 19.49
N SER A 336 41.10 19.69 19.19
CA SER A 336 41.41 19.04 17.92
C SER A 336 40.15 18.50 17.23
N VAL A 337 40.11 18.64 15.91
CA VAL A 337 39.09 18.05 15.02
C VAL A 337 39.80 17.32 13.90
N ILE A 338 39.47 16.05 13.72
CA ILE A 338 39.99 15.19 12.66
C ILE A 338 38.83 14.83 11.73
N ILE A 339 38.97 15.18 10.46
CA ILE A 339 38.05 14.76 9.39
C ILE A 339 38.79 13.82 8.44
N GLY A 340 38.08 12.88 7.84
CA GLY A 340 38.70 11.96 6.89
C GLY A 340 37.82 10.78 6.50
N GLY A 341 38.44 9.82 5.84
CA GLY A 341 37.81 8.57 5.45
C GLY A 341 38.77 7.64 4.71
N VAL A 342 38.26 6.47 4.35
CA VAL A 342 38.99 5.50 3.55
C VAL A 342 38.86 5.86 2.08
N ILE A 343 39.94 5.72 1.32
CA ILE A 343 39.96 5.90 -0.12
C ILE A 343 40.27 4.59 -0.83
N GLY A 344 39.56 4.37 -1.94
CA GLY A 344 39.80 3.27 -2.86
C GLY A 344 41.09 3.42 -3.66
N ASP A 345 41.39 2.40 -4.48
CA ASP A 345 42.49 2.44 -5.44
C ASP A 345 42.25 3.52 -6.52
N ASP A 346 40.98 3.74 -6.85
CA ASP A 346 40.50 4.79 -7.77
C ASP A 346 40.59 6.21 -7.20
N GLY A 347 40.99 6.35 -5.93
CA GLY A 347 41.10 7.63 -5.24
C GLY A 347 39.76 8.25 -4.85
N LYS A 348 38.63 7.51 -4.89
CA LYS A 348 37.35 8.02 -4.37
C LYS A 348 37.21 7.74 -2.88
N LEU A 349 36.48 8.60 -2.19
CA LEU A 349 36.14 8.40 -0.78
C LEU A 349 35.10 7.28 -0.67
N GLU A 350 35.44 6.21 0.03
CA GLU A 350 34.57 5.07 0.29
C GLU A 350 33.81 5.27 1.61
N ASN A 351 32.48 5.16 1.53
CA ASN A 351 31.62 5.21 2.71
C ASN A 351 31.46 3.80 3.28
N HIS A 352 32.14 3.50 4.38
CA HIS A 352 32.01 2.22 5.06
C HIS A 352 30.98 2.25 6.17
N GLY A 353 30.09 1.25 6.19
CA GLY A 353 29.15 1.05 7.28
C GLY A 353 29.81 0.46 8.53
N ARG A 354 29.16 0.64 9.68
CA ARG A 354 29.60 0.03 10.94
C ARG A 354 29.27 -1.47 10.95
N TRP A 355 30.30 -2.30 11.13
CA TRP A 355 30.12 -3.73 11.38
C TRP A 355 29.44 -4.00 12.73
N LEU A 356 28.83 -5.18 12.89
CA LEU A 356 28.41 -5.66 14.20
C LEU A 356 29.59 -5.61 15.20
N PRO A 357 29.32 -5.41 16.51
CA PRO A 357 30.35 -5.56 17.53
C PRO A 357 31.01 -6.94 17.44
N TYR A 358 32.32 -7.02 17.67
CA TYR A 358 33.09 -8.26 17.52
C TYR A 358 32.48 -9.48 18.26
N PRO A 359 32.00 -9.35 19.52
CA PRO A 359 31.37 -10.47 20.23
C PRO A 359 30.04 -10.94 19.63
N MET A 360 29.42 -10.14 18.75
CA MET A 360 28.20 -10.52 18.03
C MET A 360 28.51 -10.98 16.61
N LEU A 361 29.50 -10.36 15.97
CA LEU A 361 29.88 -10.64 14.58
C LEU A 361 30.40 -12.07 14.42
N VAL A 362 31.38 -12.48 15.22
CA VAL A 362 32.01 -13.81 15.07
C VAL A 362 30.97 -14.93 15.24
N PRO A 363 30.13 -14.93 16.30
CA PRO A 363 29.04 -15.89 16.38
C PRO A 363 28.09 -15.90 15.20
N MET A 364 27.71 -14.73 14.67
CA MET A 364 26.84 -14.66 13.51
C MET A 364 27.48 -15.25 12.26
N MET A 365 28.77 -14.98 12.01
CA MET A 365 29.47 -15.53 10.85
C MET A 365 29.64 -17.05 10.93
N VAL A 366 30.04 -17.57 12.09
CA VAL A 366 30.15 -19.02 12.32
C VAL A 366 28.77 -19.69 12.26
N GLY A 367 27.77 -19.08 12.87
CA GLY A 367 26.38 -19.55 12.84
C GLY A 367 25.81 -19.59 11.42
N THR A 368 26.06 -18.56 10.61
CA THR A 368 25.67 -18.56 9.19
C THR A 368 26.42 -19.63 8.40
N ALA A 369 27.72 -19.82 8.62
CA ALA A 369 28.49 -20.88 7.96
C ALA A 369 27.91 -22.28 8.26
N MET A 370 27.56 -22.54 9.52
CA MET A 370 26.86 -23.75 9.93
C MET A 370 25.47 -23.88 9.28
N SER A 371 24.70 -22.79 9.23
CA SER A 371 23.37 -22.79 8.59
C SER A 371 23.45 -23.03 7.09
N VAL A 372 24.51 -22.57 6.41
CA VAL A 372 24.76 -22.87 5.00
C VAL A 372 25.19 -24.34 4.81
N GLU A 373 26.04 -24.88 5.69
CA GLU A 373 26.45 -26.30 5.65
C GLU A 373 25.27 -27.27 5.85
N LYS A 374 24.24 -26.85 6.60
CA LYS A 374 23.06 -27.66 6.92
C LYS A 374 21.83 -27.33 6.06
N ASP A 375 22.00 -26.58 4.97
CA ASP A 375 20.91 -26.20 4.05
C ASP A 375 19.72 -25.50 4.74
N TYR A 376 19.99 -24.71 5.79
CA TYR A 376 19.00 -23.84 6.43
C TYR A 376 18.80 -22.52 5.70
N TYR A 377 19.64 -22.22 4.71
CA TYR A 377 19.39 -21.20 3.70
C TYR A 377 19.01 -21.87 2.39
N SER A 378 18.22 -21.19 1.55
CA SER A 378 18.02 -21.63 0.16
C SER A 378 19.36 -21.71 -0.59
N SER A 379 19.41 -22.56 -1.63
CA SER A 379 20.61 -22.73 -2.47
C SER A 379 21.13 -21.41 -3.01
N ASP A 380 20.22 -20.53 -3.43
CA ASP A 380 20.55 -19.28 -4.09
C ASP A 380 21.06 -18.25 -3.07
N ALA A 381 20.41 -18.15 -1.91
CA ALA A 381 20.90 -17.31 -0.82
C ALA A 381 22.27 -17.80 -0.30
N ALA A 382 22.46 -19.11 -0.14
CA ALA A 382 23.73 -19.70 0.28
C ALA A 382 24.87 -19.41 -0.72
N PHE A 383 24.59 -19.54 -2.02
CA PHE A 383 25.53 -19.21 -3.09
C PHE A 383 25.89 -17.72 -3.06
N ASP A 384 24.91 -16.82 -2.94
CA ASP A 384 25.15 -15.39 -2.86
C ASP A 384 25.95 -14.98 -1.63
N ILE A 385 25.68 -15.56 -0.46
CA ILE A 385 26.45 -15.32 0.77
C ILE A 385 27.92 -15.74 0.57
N GLY A 386 28.15 -16.92 -0.02
CA GLY A 386 29.49 -17.41 -0.34
C GLY A 386 30.23 -16.49 -1.32
N ARG A 387 29.59 -16.15 -2.44
CA ARG A 387 30.12 -15.25 -3.47
C ARG A 387 30.46 -13.87 -2.92
N LEU A 388 29.55 -13.25 -2.16
CA LEU A 388 29.78 -11.94 -1.53
C LEU A 388 30.93 -12.00 -0.53
N SER A 389 31.09 -13.10 0.21
CA SER A 389 32.20 -13.30 1.13
C SER A 389 33.54 -13.39 0.40
N GLN A 390 33.60 -14.08 -0.74
CA GLN A 390 34.80 -14.14 -1.60
C GLN A 390 35.13 -12.77 -2.21
N GLN A 391 34.14 -12.09 -2.78
CA GLN A 391 34.32 -10.76 -3.39
C GLN A 391 34.74 -9.70 -2.37
N MET A 392 34.22 -9.79 -1.14
CA MET A 392 34.69 -8.94 -0.04
C MET A 392 36.17 -9.16 0.27
N LEU A 393 36.65 -10.41 0.28
CA LEU A 393 38.07 -10.72 0.49
C LEU A 393 38.97 -10.22 -0.67
N GLN A 394 38.40 -10.08 -1.87
CA GLN A 394 39.07 -9.48 -3.03
C GLN A 394 39.07 -7.94 -3.00
N GLY A 395 38.41 -7.30 -2.02
CA GLY A 395 38.38 -5.85 -1.88
C GLY A 395 37.20 -5.13 -2.53
N ASP A 396 36.18 -5.85 -2.99
CA ASP A 396 34.97 -5.21 -3.53
C ASP A 396 34.14 -4.53 -2.42
N LEU A 397 34.02 -3.21 -2.52
CA LEU A 397 33.26 -2.39 -1.58
C LEU A 397 31.76 -2.73 -1.59
N ALA A 398 31.18 -2.95 -2.78
CA ALA A 398 29.74 -3.21 -2.89
C ALA A 398 29.37 -4.52 -2.20
N SER A 399 30.15 -5.58 -2.45
CA SER A 399 29.98 -6.88 -1.78
C SER A 399 30.21 -6.79 -0.28
N LYS A 400 31.25 -6.06 0.17
CA LYS A 400 31.52 -5.82 1.59
C LYS A 400 30.34 -5.16 2.30
N GLU A 401 29.75 -4.13 1.71
CA GLU A 401 28.61 -3.43 2.33
C GLU A 401 27.33 -4.28 2.30
N ARG A 402 27.12 -5.07 1.25
CA ARG A 402 25.98 -5.99 1.15
C ARG A 402 26.08 -7.11 2.19
N ILE A 403 27.24 -7.78 2.32
CA ILE A 403 27.41 -8.86 3.31
C ILE A 403 27.38 -8.33 4.75
N ARG A 404 27.93 -7.14 5.01
CA ARG A 404 27.79 -6.46 6.30
C ARG A 404 26.33 -6.22 6.65
N SER A 405 25.55 -5.71 5.69
CA SER A 405 24.12 -5.45 5.88
C SER A 405 23.36 -6.75 6.12
N PHE A 406 23.74 -7.84 5.43
CA PHE A 406 23.17 -9.17 5.65
C PHE A 406 23.38 -9.65 7.09
N TYR A 407 24.59 -9.54 7.66
CA TYR A 407 24.81 -9.96 9.04
C TYR A 407 23.97 -9.16 10.05
N TRP A 408 23.73 -7.87 9.78
CA TRP A 408 22.79 -7.07 10.59
C TRP A 408 21.36 -7.59 10.48
N ALA A 409 20.87 -7.88 9.26
CA ALA A 409 19.55 -8.45 9.01
C ALA A 409 19.39 -9.83 9.69
N ALA A 410 20.35 -10.73 9.47
CA ALA A 410 20.38 -12.06 10.08
C ALA A 410 20.41 -11.98 11.62
N HIS A 411 21.21 -11.07 12.19
CA HIS A 411 21.25 -10.86 13.63
C HIS A 411 19.90 -10.37 14.20
N GLN A 412 19.21 -9.48 13.49
CA GLN A 412 17.88 -9.01 13.91
C GLN A 412 16.87 -10.15 13.97
N LEU A 413 16.85 -11.03 12.96
CA LEU A 413 16.00 -12.22 12.95
C LEU A 413 16.39 -13.20 14.06
N ALA A 414 17.69 -13.48 14.21
CA ALA A 414 18.24 -14.42 15.18
C ALA A 414 17.94 -14.04 16.64
N ARG A 415 17.71 -12.76 16.93
CA ARG A 415 17.33 -12.25 18.26
C ARG A 415 15.82 -12.30 18.55
N LYS A 416 15.00 -12.55 17.54
CA LYS A 416 13.54 -12.51 17.65
C LYS A 416 12.90 -13.89 17.50
N MET A 417 13.66 -14.88 17.06
CA MET A 417 13.19 -16.21 16.73
C MET A 417 14.13 -17.27 17.29
N ASN A 418 13.59 -18.45 17.53
CA ASN A 418 14.37 -19.62 17.92
C ASN A 418 15.15 -20.17 16.73
N PHE A 419 16.14 -21.01 17.00
CA PHE A 419 17.03 -21.58 15.97
C PHE A 419 16.25 -22.25 14.83
N MET A 420 15.33 -23.17 15.15
CA MET A 420 14.53 -23.87 14.14
C MET A 420 13.50 -22.95 13.45
N GLN A 421 12.98 -21.94 14.16
CA GLN A 421 12.10 -20.94 13.56
C GLN A 421 12.84 -20.14 12.49
N MET A 422 14.05 -19.68 12.82
CA MET A 422 14.91 -18.97 11.87
C MET A 422 15.27 -19.86 10.69
N ALA A 423 15.66 -21.12 10.93
CA ALA A 423 16.06 -22.07 9.90
C ALA A 423 14.94 -22.35 8.87
N GLU A 424 13.73 -22.68 9.32
CA GLU A 424 12.59 -22.90 8.41
C GLU A 424 12.28 -21.62 7.61
N LEU A 425 12.34 -20.46 8.25
CA LEU A 425 12.00 -19.18 7.61
C LEU A 425 13.04 -18.75 6.58
N THR A 426 14.33 -18.89 6.86
CA THR A 426 15.42 -18.56 5.92
C THR A 426 15.50 -19.55 4.77
N ARG A 427 15.05 -20.80 4.98
CA ARG A 427 14.91 -21.79 3.92
C ARG A 427 13.76 -21.47 2.96
N SER A 428 12.68 -20.89 3.47
CA SER A 428 11.55 -20.39 2.65
C SER A 428 11.85 -19.10 1.88
N CYS A 429 13.00 -18.46 2.12
CA CYS A 429 13.42 -17.30 1.34
C CYS A 429 14.04 -17.75 0.01
N SER A 430 13.49 -17.32 -1.11
CA SER A 430 14.01 -17.68 -2.44
C SER A 430 15.46 -17.21 -2.65
N ASP A 431 15.76 -15.97 -2.30
CA ASP A 431 17.07 -15.35 -2.50
C ASP A 431 17.56 -14.55 -1.27
N LEU A 432 18.72 -13.88 -1.41
CA LEU A 432 19.25 -13.02 -0.36
C LEU A 432 18.40 -11.76 -0.15
N GLN A 433 17.70 -11.28 -1.19
CA GLN A 433 16.85 -10.09 -1.11
C GLN A 433 15.62 -10.35 -0.24
N ALA A 434 15.01 -11.53 -0.37
CA ALA A 434 13.94 -12.02 0.48
C ALA A 434 14.30 -11.97 1.98
N VAL A 435 15.54 -12.30 2.35
CA VAL A 435 16.03 -12.20 3.74
C VAL A 435 16.09 -10.73 4.19
N PHE A 436 16.55 -9.82 3.33
CA PHE A 436 16.54 -8.38 3.61
C PHE A 436 15.12 -7.85 3.78
N ASP A 437 14.22 -8.20 2.88
CA ASP A 437 12.82 -7.75 2.89
C ASP A 437 12.09 -8.22 4.13
N LEU A 438 12.29 -9.48 4.51
CA LEU A 438 11.77 -10.05 5.75
C LEU A 438 12.31 -9.31 6.98
N SER A 439 13.62 -9.05 7.03
CA SER A 439 14.22 -8.29 8.14
C SER A 439 13.67 -6.85 8.22
N ALA A 440 13.43 -6.23 7.06
CA ALA A 440 12.86 -4.89 6.97
C ALA A 440 11.42 -4.86 7.49
N LEU A 441 10.60 -5.85 7.14
CA LEU A 441 9.25 -6.03 7.67
C LEU A 441 9.23 -6.20 9.19
N VAL A 442 10.09 -7.06 9.72
CA VAL A 442 10.20 -7.27 11.18
C VAL A 442 10.68 -5.98 11.87
N ARG A 443 11.61 -5.24 11.26
CA ARG A 443 12.08 -3.95 11.78
C ARG A 443 10.97 -2.91 11.82
N LEU A 444 10.19 -2.78 10.73
CA LEU A 444 9.05 -1.87 10.63
C LEU A 444 8.03 -2.17 11.75
N ARG A 445 7.70 -3.43 11.98
CA ARG A 445 6.77 -3.81 13.06
C ARG A 445 7.34 -3.70 14.47
N ASN A 446 8.66 -3.75 14.62
CA ASN A 446 9.34 -3.59 15.92
C ASN A 446 9.53 -2.11 16.31
N GLU A 447 9.26 -1.15 15.41
CA GLU A 447 9.43 0.28 15.67
C GLU A 447 8.60 0.78 16.86
N PRO A 448 7.28 0.51 16.99
CA PRO A 448 6.47 1.00 18.12
C PRO A 448 6.96 0.48 19.47
N LEU A 449 7.42 -0.78 19.50
CA LEU A 449 8.03 -1.37 20.70
C LEU A 449 9.35 -0.69 21.05
N SER A 450 10.18 -0.41 20.04
CA SER A 450 11.47 0.28 20.22
C SER A 450 11.27 1.72 20.69
N GLU A 451 10.26 2.43 20.15
CA GLU A 451 9.86 3.77 20.57
C GLU A 451 9.40 3.78 22.04
N ALA A 452 8.57 2.81 22.44
CA ALA A 452 8.11 2.67 23.82
C ALA A 452 9.28 2.42 24.79
N ILE A 453 10.21 1.53 24.44
CA ILE A 453 11.43 1.27 25.23
C ILE A 453 12.32 2.52 25.29
N GLY A 454 12.46 3.24 24.19
CA GLY A 454 13.22 4.49 24.11
C GLY A 454 12.64 5.57 25.02
N LYS A 455 11.32 5.74 25.02
CA LYS A 455 10.60 6.64 25.93
C LYS A 455 10.86 6.27 27.39
N ILE A 456 10.71 4.99 27.77
CA ILE A 456 11.00 4.54 29.14
C ILE A 456 12.44 4.87 29.55
N LYS A 457 13.44 4.53 28.73
CA LYS A 457 14.86 4.81 29.05
C LYS A 457 15.15 6.31 29.16
N SER A 458 14.56 7.12 28.28
CA SER A 458 14.67 8.58 28.33
C SER A 458 14.07 9.14 29.62
N HIS A 459 12.87 8.68 29.99
CA HIS A 459 12.22 9.08 31.24
C HIS A 459 13.02 8.63 32.46
N GLN A 460 13.46 7.37 32.53
CA GLN A 460 14.29 6.86 33.64
C GLN A 460 15.57 7.69 33.85
N ARG A 461 16.24 8.11 32.77
CA ARG A 461 17.43 8.99 32.86
C ARG A 461 17.08 10.37 33.42
N ARG A 462 15.93 10.94 33.04
CA ARG A 462 15.46 12.24 33.56
C ARG A 462 15.06 12.12 35.03
N THR A 463 14.31 11.08 35.39
CA THR A 463 13.85 10.84 36.77
C THR A 463 15.03 10.61 37.74
N ALA A 464 16.12 9.99 37.27
CA ALA A 464 17.32 9.81 38.07
C ALA A 464 18.00 11.13 38.50
N LEU A 465 17.72 12.23 37.80
CA LEU A 465 18.28 13.56 38.08
C LEU A 465 17.37 14.42 39.00
N LEU A 466 16.17 13.94 39.37
CA LEU A 466 15.18 14.71 40.12
C LEU A 466 15.29 14.52 41.66
N PRO A 467 14.85 15.51 42.47
CA PRO A 467 14.68 15.38 43.91
C PRO A 467 13.66 14.29 44.30
N PRO A 468 13.77 13.66 45.47
CA PRO A 468 12.99 12.46 45.86
C PRO A 468 11.47 12.65 45.81
N GLU A 469 10.93 13.82 46.20
CA GLU A 469 9.48 14.09 46.17
C GLU A 469 8.89 14.09 44.74
N GLN A 470 9.65 14.59 43.76
CA GLN A 470 9.24 14.60 42.35
C GLN A 470 9.38 13.23 41.67
N ARG A 471 10.16 12.30 42.27
CA ARG A 471 10.31 10.94 41.73
C ARG A 471 9.05 10.09 41.90
N GLU A 472 8.22 10.37 42.89
CA GLU A 472 6.99 9.59 43.14
C GLU A 472 5.94 9.84 42.06
N LEU A 473 5.72 11.09 41.65
CA LEU A 473 4.83 11.45 40.55
C LEU A 473 5.32 10.87 39.20
N GLU A 474 6.63 10.89 38.96
CA GLU A 474 7.23 10.33 37.75
C GLU A 474 7.16 8.79 37.71
N ARG A 475 7.09 8.11 38.86
CA ARG A 475 6.88 6.65 38.91
C ARG A 475 5.54 6.24 38.33
N GLU A 476 4.46 6.98 38.60
CA GLU A 476 3.14 6.70 38.00
C GLU A 476 3.17 6.82 36.47
N THR A 477 3.90 7.82 35.96
CA THR A 477 4.11 8.00 34.53
C THR A 477 4.91 6.84 33.92
N ILE A 478 5.94 6.34 34.62
CA ILE A 478 6.72 5.16 34.20
C ILE A 478 5.82 3.91 34.13
N VAL A 479 4.94 3.70 35.10
CA VAL A 479 3.98 2.57 35.08
C VAL A 479 3.05 2.66 33.87
N GLY A 480 2.55 3.86 33.53
CA GLY A 480 1.78 4.09 32.30
C GLY A 480 2.56 3.74 31.03
N LEU A 481 3.84 4.11 30.96
CA LEU A 481 4.74 3.78 29.86
C LEU A 481 5.04 2.28 29.77
N GLU A 482 5.17 1.58 30.91
CA GLU A 482 5.36 0.13 30.96
C GLU A 482 4.14 -0.64 30.47
N ASN A 483 2.93 -0.17 30.79
CA ASN A 483 1.69 -0.72 30.24
C ASN A 483 1.62 -0.56 28.71
N ASN A 484 2.02 0.61 28.20
CA ASN A 484 2.12 0.86 26.76
C ASN A 484 3.17 -0.04 26.09
N ARG A 485 4.33 -0.24 26.73
CA ARG A 485 5.37 -1.19 26.26
C ARG A 485 4.80 -2.60 26.16
N THR A 486 4.09 -3.06 27.18
CA THR A 486 3.49 -4.40 27.22
C THR A 486 2.42 -4.58 26.14
N ARG A 487 1.61 -3.55 25.86
CA ARG A 487 0.66 -3.56 24.74
C ARG A 487 1.38 -3.63 23.40
N ALA A 488 2.42 -2.83 23.21
CA ALA A 488 3.22 -2.83 21.98
C ALA A 488 3.94 -4.18 21.78
N GLU A 489 4.42 -4.81 22.85
CA GLU A 489 5.05 -6.12 22.85
C GLU A 489 4.07 -7.22 22.40
N LYS A 490 2.88 -7.28 23.01
CA LYS A 490 1.83 -8.23 22.58
C LYS A 490 1.42 -8.06 21.12
N LYS A 491 1.29 -6.81 20.67
CA LYS A 491 0.95 -6.50 19.27
C LYS A 491 2.06 -6.94 18.32
N PHE A 492 3.32 -6.62 18.67
CA PHE A 492 4.47 -7.06 17.89
C PHE A 492 4.55 -8.60 17.81
N GLU A 493 4.28 -9.32 18.89
CA GLU A 493 4.23 -10.79 18.87
C GLU A 493 3.13 -11.32 17.94
N GLU A 494 1.94 -10.71 17.93
CA GLU A 494 0.87 -11.09 16.99
C GLU A 494 1.29 -10.82 15.54
N ASP A 495 1.81 -9.63 15.25
CA ASP A 495 2.27 -9.27 13.91
C ASP A 495 3.39 -10.19 13.43
N MET A 496 4.33 -10.55 14.32
CA MET A 496 5.44 -11.42 14.01
C MET A 496 4.97 -12.83 13.67
N ARG A 497 3.96 -13.35 14.38
CA ARG A 497 3.31 -14.64 14.05
C ARG A 497 2.65 -14.60 12.68
N ILE A 498 1.98 -13.50 12.33
CA ILE A 498 1.36 -13.32 11.01
C ILE A 498 2.43 -13.29 9.92
N ILE A 499 3.49 -12.50 10.08
CA ILE A 499 4.60 -12.41 9.11
C ILE A 499 5.28 -13.77 8.95
N TYR A 500 5.52 -14.48 10.05
CA TYR A 500 6.12 -15.81 10.05
C TYR A 500 5.26 -16.82 9.28
N ALA A 501 3.97 -16.92 9.62
CA ALA A 501 3.05 -17.84 8.97
C ALA A 501 2.86 -17.51 7.49
N ALA A 502 2.75 -16.23 7.16
CA ALA A 502 2.58 -15.77 5.79
C ALA A 502 3.78 -16.13 4.94
N THR A 503 5.00 -15.87 5.44
CA THR A 503 6.25 -16.21 4.73
C THR A 503 6.39 -17.71 4.52
N LEU A 504 6.05 -18.53 5.54
CA LEU A 504 6.14 -19.99 5.44
C LEU A 504 5.13 -20.57 4.43
N LEU A 505 3.93 -19.99 4.33
CA LEU A 505 2.88 -20.45 3.41
C LEU A 505 3.05 -19.91 1.98
N SER A 506 3.55 -18.68 1.82
CA SER A 506 3.76 -18.06 0.50
C SER A 506 5.09 -18.45 -0.12
N GLU A 507 6.12 -18.73 0.69
CA GLU A 507 7.53 -18.84 0.25
C GLU A 507 8.00 -17.58 -0.51
N ASP A 508 7.36 -16.44 -0.25
CA ASP A 508 7.59 -15.16 -0.94
C ASP A 508 7.49 -13.98 0.05
N PRO A 509 8.56 -13.69 0.81
CA PRO A 509 8.60 -12.56 1.73
C PRO A 509 8.72 -11.21 0.99
N THR A 510 9.27 -11.19 -0.21
CA THR A 510 9.37 -9.97 -1.04
C THR A 510 7.99 -9.54 -1.53
N GLY A 511 7.15 -10.48 -1.98
CA GLY A 511 5.73 -10.23 -2.28
C GLY A 511 4.95 -9.75 -1.06
N LEU A 512 5.22 -10.31 0.13
CA LEU A 512 4.62 -9.85 1.40
C LEU A 512 5.01 -8.41 1.72
N ARG A 513 6.31 -8.06 1.60
CA ARG A 513 6.79 -6.70 1.81
C ARG A 513 6.17 -5.74 0.81
N GLY A 514 6.19 -6.12 -0.46
CA GLY A 514 5.60 -5.35 -1.54
C GLY A 514 4.10 -5.10 -1.33
N PHE A 515 3.36 -6.07 -0.78
CA PHE A 515 1.93 -5.91 -0.44
C PHE A 515 1.72 -4.91 0.69
N VAL A 516 2.53 -4.98 1.75
CA VAL A 516 2.46 -4.06 2.89
C VAL A 516 2.84 -2.63 2.48
N GLU A 517 3.87 -2.48 1.66
CA GLU A 517 4.30 -1.19 1.10
C GLU A 517 3.32 -0.68 0.05
N SER A 518 2.68 -1.52 -0.77
CA SER A 518 1.68 -1.06 -1.73
C SER A 518 0.30 -0.80 -1.11
N TYR A 519 0.12 -1.04 0.20
CA TYR A 519 -1.20 -0.92 0.83
C TYR A 519 -1.64 0.56 0.84
N PRO A 520 -2.88 0.86 0.40
CA PRO A 520 -3.29 2.26 0.21
C PRO A 520 -3.41 3.01 1.54
N VAL A 521 -2.78 4.18 1.61
CA VAL A 521 -2.84 5.09 2.75
C VAL A 521 -3.68 6.31 2.39
N TYR A 522 -4.75 6.54 3.16
CA TYR A 522 -5.70 7.62 2.92
C TYR A 522 -5.59 8.80 3.90
N SER A 523 -4.89 8.65 5.05
CA SER A 523 -4.73 9.71 6.05
C SER A 523 -3.26 10.07 6.30
N LYS A 524 -3.00 11.32 6.70
CA LYS A 524 -1.63 11.89 6.82
C LYS A 524 -0.71 11.15 7.81
N ASP A 525 -1.28 10.57 8.87
CA ASP A 525 -0.56 9.77 9.88
C ASP A 525 -1.05 8.30 9.86
N GLY A 526 -1.63 7.87 8.73
CA GLY A 526 -2.33 6.61 8.58
C GLY A 526 -1.45 5.38 8.38
N ASP A 527 -0.14 5.54 8.18
CA ASP A 527 0.77 4.45 7.80
C ASP A 527 0.73 3.27 8.78
N LYS A 528 0.62 3.58 10.08
CA LYS A 528 0.49 2.56 11.14
C LYS A 528 -0.80 1.76 10.98
N ASN A 529 -1.91 2.45 10.72
CA ASN A 529 -3.22 1.83 10.53
C ASN A 529 -3.31 1.04 9.22
N ALA A 530 -2.66 1.53 8.17
CA ALA A 530 -2.57 0.85 6.87
C ALA A 530 -1.78 -0.45 6.98
N THR A 531 -0.63 -0.41 7.66
CA THR A 531 0.18 -1.62 7.92
C THR A 531 -0.59 -2.64 8.76
N ASP A 532 -1.32 -2.20 9.78
CA ASP A 532 -2.18 -3.08 10.59
C ASP A 532 -3.30 -3.72 9.76
N ALA A 533 -3.94 -2.93 8.88
CA ALA A 533 -4.97 -3.42 7.98
C ALA A 533 -4.40 -4.40 6.95
N ALA A 534 -3.20 -4.14 6.42
CA ALA A 534 -2.49 -5.04 5.51
C ALA A 534 -2.22 -6.40 6.15
N LEU A 535 -1.70 -6.42 7.38
CA LEU A 535 -1.49 -7.68 8.12
C LEU A 535 -2.82 -8.38 8.46
N GLY A 536 -3.89 -7.62 8.69
CA GLY A 536 -5.24 -8.16 8.85
C GLY A 536 -5.75 -8.87 7.59
N ASP A 537 -5.55 -8.26 6.42
CA ASP A 537 -5.91 -8.85 5.12
C ASP A 537 -5.07 -10.10 4.82
N VAL A 538 -3.77 -10.08 5.14
CA VAL A 538 -2.88 -11.25 5.04
C VAL A 538 -3.35 -12.37 5.96
N LYS A 539 -3.72 -12.06 7.21
CA LYS A 539 -4.28 -13.03 8.18
C LYS A 539 -5.55 -13.68 7.64
N LEU A 540 -6.47 -12.90 7.10
CA LEU A 540 -7.71 -13.40 6.50
C LEU A 540 -7.42 -14.29 5.28
N ALA A 541 -6.49 -13.90 4.41
CA ALA A 541 -6.12 -14.73 3.25
C ALA A 541 -5.49 -16.07 3.66
N MET A 542 -4.70 -16.11 4.75
CA MET A 542 -4.15 -17.35 5.27
C MET A 542 -5.21 -18.31 5.83
N GLU A 543 -6.32 -17.80 6.36
CA GLU A 543 -7.44 -18.64 6.82
C GLU A 543 -8.07 -19.43 5.65
N TYR A 544 -8.04 -18.87 4.43
CA TYR A 544 -8.50 -19.54 3.21
C TYR A 544 -7.45 -20.48 2.58
N GLY A 545 -6.18 -20.35 2.96
CA GLY A 545 -5.08 -21.22 2.55
C GLY A 545 -3.96 -20.53 1.76
N SER A 546 -2.88 -21.26 1.51
CA SER A 546 -1.67 -20.75 0.83
C SER A 546 -1.93 -20.23 -0.59
N GLY A 547 -2.87 -20.82 -1.34
CA GLY A 547 -3.23 -20.38 -2.68
C GLY A 547 -3.89 -19.00 -2.68
N ALA A 548 -4.77 -18.76 -1.70
CA ALA A 548 -5.41 -17.47 -1.48
C ALA A 548 -4.38 -16.40 -1.12
N LEU A 549 -3.45 -16.72 -0.21
CA LEU A 549 -2.36 -15.81 0.16
C LEU A 549 -1.49 -15.44 -1.05
N LYS A 550 -1.02 -16.43 -1.83
CA LYS A 550 -0.22 -16.18 -3.05
C LYS A 550 -0.99 -15.31 -4.05
N HIS A 551 -2.29 -15.53 -4.20
CA HIS A 551 -3.13 -14.69 -5.07
C HIS A 551 -3.21 -13.25 -4.56
N LEU A 552 -3.40 -13.03 -3.25
CA LEU A 552 -3.44 -11.69 -2.66
C LEU A 552 -2.11 -10.94 -2.87
N LEU A 553 -0.98 -11.60 -2.57
CA LEU A 553 0.36 -11.02 -2.70
C LEU A 553 0.69 -10.67 -4.16
N ALA A 554 0.33 -11.55 -5.10
CA ALA A 554 0.53 -11.30 -6.53
C ALA A 554 -0.33 -10.12 -7.04
N ARG A 555 -1.50 -9.87 -6.44
CA ARG A 555 -2.42 -8.80 -6.84
C ARG A 555 -2.07 -7.44 -6.25
N LYS A 556 -1.37 -7.38 -5.10
CA LYS A 556 -1.02 -6.13 -4.42
C LYS A 556 -2.24 -5.21 -4.14
N GLN A 557 -3.41 -5.81 -3.92
CA GLN A 557 -4.68 -5.09 -3.73
C GLN A 557 -5.36 -5.53 -2.43
N PRO A 558 -5.95 -4.60 -1.65
CA PRO A 558 -6.59 -4.92 -0.38
C PRO A 558 -7.87 -5.75 -0.55
N ILE A 559 -8.32 -6.41 0.51
CA ILE A 559 -9.53 -7.23 0.49
C ILE A 559 -10.79 -6.33 0.56
N HIS A 560 -11.77 -6.61 -0.29
CA HIS A 560 -13.02 -5.86 -0.36
C HIS A 560 -13.86 -6.08 0.91
N ARG A 561 -14.20 -4.99 1.60
CA ARG A 561 -15.11 -5.03 2.75
C ARG A 561 -16.56 -4.98 2.28
N LYS A 562 -17.31 -6.05 2.51
CA LYS A 562 -18.71 -6.19 2.08
C LYS A 562 -19.59 -5.14 2.78
N GLY A 563 -20.24 -4.26 2.02
CA GLY A 563 -21.24 -3.31 2.51
C GLY A 563 -22.61 -3.97 2.80
N PRO A 564 -23.55 -3.27 3.47
CA PRO A 564 -24.84 -3.85 3.90
C PRO A 564 -25.72 -4.35 2.73
N ILE A 565 -25.69 -3.65 1.60
CA ILE A 565 -26.44 -4.03 0.39
C ILE A 565 -25.88 -5.31 -0.23
N LEU A 566 -24.55 -5.46 -0.20
CA LEU A 566 -23.85 -6.59 -0.78
C LEU A 566 -24.10 -7.88 0.02
N GLN A 567 -24.26 -7.75 1.34
CA GLN A 567 -24.57 -8.87 2.24
C GLN A 567 -25.97 -9.48 1.98
N LEU A 568 -26.92 -8.66 1.52
CA LEU A 568 -28.25 -9.13 1.11
C LEU A 568 -28.18 -9.89 -0.23
N ALA A 569 -27.39 -9.38 -1.18
CA ALA A 569 -27.23 -9.98 -2.50
C ALA A 569 -26.41 -11.29 -2.47
N SER A 570 -25.39 -11.38 -1.61
CA SER A 570 -24.54 -12.56 -1.45
C SER A 570 -25.30 -13.80 -0.97
N SER A 571 -26.42 -13.63 -0.27
CA SER A 571 -27.27 -14.74 0.20
C SER A 571 -28.02 -15.44 -0.94
N VAL A 572 -28.27 -14.73 -2.05
CA VAL A 572 -29.04 -15.24 -3.21
C VAL A 572 -28.11 -15.68 -4.35
N PHE A 573 -26.86 -15.22 -4.33
CA PHE A 573 -25.83 -15.48 -5.34
C PHE A 573 -25.50 -16.97 -5.63
N PRO A 574 -25.46 -17.89 -4.64
CA PRO A 574 -25.14 -19.30 -4.91
C PRO A 574 -26.16 -19.99 -5.84
N LEU A 575 -27.40 -19.51 -5.86
CA LEU A 575 -28.50 -20.06 -6.66
C LEU A 575 -28.50 -19.55 -8.10
N LEU A 576 -27.83 -18.43 -8.37
CA LEU A 576 -27.82 -17.73 -9.65
C LEU A 576 -26.38 -17.44 -10.09
N GLY A 577 -25.67 -18.45 -10.59
CA GLY A 577 -24.40 -18.27 -11.32
C GLY A 577 -23.11 -18.16 -10.47
N GLY A 578 -23.19 -18.42 -9.16
CA GLY A 578 -22.09 -18.22 -8.20
C GLY A 578 -20.73 -18.79 -8.63
N ASN A 579 -20.66 -20.11 -8.90
CA ASN A 579 -19.37 -20.77 -9.21
C ASN A 579 -18.74 -20.30 -10.52
N PHE A 580 -19.54 -19.97 -11.54
CA PHE A 580 -18.99 -19.53 -12.83
C PHE A 580 -18.36 -18.14 -12.73
N LEU A 581 -19.02 -17.22 -12.04
CA LEU A 581 -18.53 -15.84 -11.88
C LEU A 581 -17.33 -15.73 -10.93
N THR A 582 -17.25 -16.59 -9.90
CA THR A 582 -16.06 -16.70 -9.04
C THR A 582 -14.88 -17.32 -9.81
N THR A 583 -15.13 -18.32 -10.66
CA THR A 583 -14.05 -18.90 -11.46
C THR A 583 -13.51 -17.92 -12.50
N LEU A 584 -14.40 -17.16 -13.13
CA LEU A 584 -14.04 -16.14 -14.11
C LEU A 584 -13.25 -14.98 -13.49
N SER A 585 -13.51 -14.64 -12.22
CA SER A 585 -12.84 -13.53 -11.53
C SER A 585 -11.33 -13.76 -11.37
N HIS A 586 -10.93 -14.98 -11.03
CA HIS A 586 -9.51 -15.31 -10.86
C HIS A 586 -8.83 -15.67 -12.18
N THR A 587 -9.53 -16.30 -13.12
CA THR A 587 -8.96 -16.72 -14.41
C THR A 587 -8.76 -15.54 -15.37
N SER A 588 -9.77 -14.67 -15.52
CA SER A 588 -9.76 -13.58 -16.50
C SER A 588 -10.50 -12.35 -15.97
N ARG A 589 -9.77 -11.53 -15.21
CA ARG A 589 -10.31 -10.33 -14.55
C ARG A 589 -10.97 -9.34 -15.51
N SER A 590 -10.37 -9.07 -16.67
CA SER A 590 -10.89 -8.10 -17.64
C SER A 590 -12.26 -8.51 -18.19
N LEU A 591 -12.42 -9.80 -18.52
CA LEU A 591 -13.70 -10.36 -18.94
C LEU A 591 -14.73 -10.33 -17.81
N ALA A 592 -14.33 -10.62 -16.58
CA ALA A 592 -15.23 -10.57 -15.44
C ALA A 592 -15.69 -9.14 -15.11
N LEU A 593 -14.80 -8.14 -15.22
CA LEU A 593 -15.15 -6.72 -15.10
C LEU A 593 -16.08 -6.27 -16.22
N PHE A 594 -15.80 -6.65 -17.48
CA PHE A 594 -16.67 -6.36 -18.61
C PHE A 594 -18.06 -6.97 -18.42
N LEU A 595 -18.13 -8.23 -17.96
CA LEU A 595 -19.39 -8.90 -17.67
C LEU A 595 -20.15 -8.20 -16.53
N LYS A 596 -19.46 -7.80 -15.45
CA LYS A 596 -20.08 -7.02 -14.36
C LYS A 596 -20.68 -5.71 -14.85
N LEU A 597 -19.94 -4.96 -15.67
CA LEU A 597 -20.41 -3.68 -16.23
C LEU A 597 -21.60 -3.87 -17.18
N THR A 598 -21.58 -4.90 -18.02
CA THR A 598 -22.69 -5.19 -18.93
C THR A 598 -23.96 -5.64 -18.19
N LEU A 599 -23.82 -6.43 -17.12
CA LEU A 599 -24.94 -6.84 -16.26
C LEU A 599 -25.55 -5.67 -15.49
N LEU A 600 -24.73 -4.80 -14.90
CA LEU A 600 -25.22 -3.59 -14.24
C LEU A 600 -25.89 -2.65 -15.24
N GLY A 601 -25.28 -2.44 -16.41
CA GLY A 601 -25.84 -1.61 -17.47
C GLY A 601 -27.20 -2.14 -17.98
N SER A 602 -27.32 -3.45 -18.21
CA SER A 602 -28.56 -4.07 -18.66
C SER A 602 -29.66 -4.03 -17.58
N ALA A 603 -29.30 -4.17 -16.31
CA ALA A 603 -30.23 -4.02 -15.18
C ALA A 603 -30.83 -2.60 -15.16
N PHE A 604 -30.00 -1.56 -15.12
CA PHE A 604 -30.49 -0.17 -15.13
C PHE A 604 -31.27 0.17 -16.39
N PHE A 605 -30.88 -0.41 -17.54
CA PHE A 605 -31.62 -0.23 -18.78
C PHE A 605 -33.03 -0.82 -18.71
N ALA A 606 -33.19 -2.04 -18.17
CA ALA A 606 -34.49 -2.66 -17.93
C ALA A 606 -35.35 -1.84 -16.94
N LEU A 607 -34.73 -1.32 -15.87
CA LEU A 607 -35.39 -0.44 -14.90
C LEU A 607 -35.92 0.85 -15.54
N ILE A 608 -35.12 1.49 -16.40
CA ILE A 608 -35.52 2.70 -17.10
C ILE A 608 -36.66 2.43 -18.10
N ILE A 609 -36.64 1.27 -18.78
CA ILE A 609 -37.75 0.85 -19.65
C ILE A 609 -39.04 0.66 -18.83
N PHE A 610 -38.93 0.00 -17.67
CA PHE A 610 -40.04 -0.22 -16.75
C PHE A 610 -40.62 1.13 -16.27
N LEU A 611 -39.79 2.00 -15.70
CA LEU A 611 -40.19 3.33 -15.23
C LEU A 611 -40.85 4.16 -16.34
N ALA A 612 -40.30 4.12 -17.55
CA ALA A 612 -40.84 4.85 -18.69
C ALA A 612 -42.20 4.33 -19.18
N LYS A 613 -42.57 3.07 -18.87
CA LYS A 613 -43.88 2.48 -19.18
C LYS A 613 -44.89 2.59 -18.03
N VAL A 614 -44.41 2.62 -16.78
CA VAL A 614 -45.25 2.71 -15.58
C VAL A 614 -45.67 4.15 -15.30
N MET A 615 -44.77 5.13 -15.50
CA MET A 615 -45.11 6.53 -15.29
C MET A 615 -46.07 7.01 -16.38
N PRO A 616 -47.19 7.67 -16.01
CA PRO A 616 -48.11 8.21 -17.00
C PRO A 616 -47.37 9.23 -17.87
N PRO A 617 -47.56 9.22 -19.21
CA PRO A 617 -47.05 10.31 -20.04
C PRO A 617 -47.65 11.62 -19.51
N PRO A 618 -46.84 12.67 -19.28
CA PRO A 618 -47.37 13.95 -18.82
C PRO A 618 -48.40 14.44 -19.83
N GLU A 619 -49.52 15.01 -19.36
CA GLU A 619 -50.67 15.42 -20.19
C GLU A 619 -50.29 16.42 -21.32
N PHE A 620 -49.13 17.06 -21.19
CA PHE A 620 -48.54 17.97 -22.18
C PHE A 620 -47.73 17.29 -23.31
N ARG A 621 -47.52 15.96 -23.27
CA ARG A 621 -46.73 15.23 -24.27
C ARG A 621 -47.61 14.80 -25.45
N ARG A 622 -47.59 15.58 -26.54
CA ARG A 622 -48.45 15.35 -27.72
C ARG A 622 -47.77 14.57 -28.86
N ALA A 623 -46.44 14.63 -28.98
CA ALA A 623 -45.70 13.93 -30.04
C ALA A 623 -44.56 13.04 -29.48
N GLU A 624 -44.34 11.89 -30.12
CA GLU A 624 -43.18 11.03 -29.85
C GLU A 624 -41.95 11.46 -30.66
N GLY A 625 -40.79 11.56 -30.01
CA GLY A 625 -39.52 11.76 -30.70
C GLY A 625 -39.07 10.50 -31.46
N HIS A 626 -38.05 10.66 -32.31
CA HIS A 626 -37.50 9.58 -33.13
C HIS A 626 -37.11 8.34 -32.30
N PHE A 627 -37.40 7.13 -32.81
CA PHE A 627 -37.19 5.86 -32.10
C PHE A 627 -35.75 5.69 -31.61
N LEU A 628 -34.76 5.89 -32.50
CA LEU A 628 -33.33 5.72 -32.16
C LEU A 628 -32.87 6.65 -31.04
N LEU A 629 -33.26 7.93 -31.08
CA LEU A 629 -32.91 8.91 -30.03
C LEU A 629 -33.49 8.52 -28.67
N ARG A 630 -34.69 7.94 -28.62
CA ARG A 630 -35.30 7.45 -27.38
C ARG A 630 -34.50 6.29 -26.77
N TRP A 631 -34.01 5.36 -27.59
CA TRP A 631 -33.20 4.23 -27.14
C TRP A 631 -31.81 4.66 -26.70
N ILE A 632 -31.13 5.51 -27.49
CA ILE A 632 -29.80 6.05 -27.15
C ILE A 632 -29.87 6.81 -25.82
N ARG A 633 -30.89 7.65 -25.60
CA ARG A 633 -31.09 8.35 -24.33
C ARG A 633 -31.22 7.40 -23.14
N ARG A 634 -32.00 6.32 -23.28
CA ARG A 634 -32.20 5.32 -22.21
C ARG A 634 -30.91 4.56 -21.92
N PHE A 635 -30.14 4.21 -22.95
CA PHE A 635 -28.86 3.53 -22.82
C PHE A 635 -27.83 4.42 -22.11
N LEU A 636 -27.70 5.68 -22.51
CA LEU A 636 -26.78 6.62 -21.88
C LEU A 636 -27.15 6.90 -20.41
N LEU A 637 -28.45 7.04 -20.10
CA LEU A 637 -28.91 7.20 -18.73
C LEU A 637 -28.65 5.95 -17.88
N ALA A 638 -28.85 4.76 -18.45
CA ALA A 638 -28.51 3.49 -17.78
C ALA A 638 -27.02 3.38 -17.50
N SER A 639 -26.18 3.76 -18.47
CA SER A 639 -24.72 3.79 -18.32
C SER A 639 -24.28 4.78 -17.24
N LEU A 640 -24.90 5.95 -17.15
CA LEU A 640 -24.65 6.93 -16.08
C LEU A 640 -25.01 6.37 -14.70
N CYS A 641 -26.19 5.77 -14.55
CA CYS A 641 -26.61 5.12 -13.30
C CYS A 641 -25.66 3.98 -12.91
N GLY A 642 -25.22 3.18 -13.89
CA GLY A 642 -24.24 2.12 -13.70
C GLY A 642 -22.89 2.65 -13.20
N LEU A 643 -22.37 3.72 -13.82
CA LEU A 643 -21.12 4.37 -13.40
C LEU A 643 -21.21 4.89 -11.96
N ILE A 644 -22.28 5.62 -11.62
CA ILE A 644 -22.52 6.14 -10.26
C ILE A 644 -22.57 4.99 -9.24
N THR A 645 -23.19 3.88 -9.61
CA THR A 645 -23.30 2.69 -8.77
C THR A 645 -21.93 2.06 -8.52
N VAL A 646 -21.08 1.92 -9.55
CA VAL A 646 -19.71 1.41 -9.40
C VAL A 646 -18.88 2.32 -8.49
N LEU A 647 -18.98 3.64 -8.66
CA LEU A 647 -18.28 4.60 -7.80
C LEU A 647 -18.79 4.57 -6.35
N ALA A 648 -20.08 4.28 -6.14
CA ALA A 648 -20.65 4.10 -4.80
C ALA A 648 -20.21 2.78 -4.14
N LEU A 649 -19.98 1.72 -4.93
CA LEU A 649 -19.47 0.42 -4.47
C LEU A 649 -17.98 0.49 -4.12
N GLU A 650 -17.20 1.25 -4.89
CA GLU A 650 -15.74 1.39 -4.72
C GLU A 650 -15.34 2.87 -4.62
N PRO A 651 -15.62 3.53 -3.48
CA PRO A 651 -15.24 4.93 -3.28
C PRO A 651 -13.73 5.14 -3.30
N THR A 652 -12.95 4.08 -3.08
CA THR A 652 -11.49 4.07 -3.17
C THR A 652 -10.98 4.40 -4.56
N LEU A 653 -11.77 4.20 -5.63
CA LEU A 653 -11.38 4.59 -6.99
C LEU A 653 -11.25 6.10 -7.18
N LEU A 654 -11.89 6.90 -6.32
CA LEU A 654 -11.78 8.36 -6.34
C LEU A 654 -10.67 8.87 -5.41
N GLN A 655 -10.06 7.99 -4.61
CA GLN A 655 -9.01 8.33 -3.68
C GLN A 655 -7.66 7.95 -4.30
N THR A 656 -6.83 8.94 -4.61
CA THR A 656 -5.44 8.69 -4.99
C THR A 656 -4.68 8.23 -3.74
N PRO A 657 -4.07 7.02 -3.73
CA PRO A 657 -3.19 6.65 -2.63
C PRO A 657 -2.07 7.68 -2.52
N ARG A 658 -1.75 8.09 -1.30
CA ARG A 658 -0.60 8.97 -1.09
C ARG A 658 0.66 8.15 -1.38
N GLU A 659 1.57 8.72 -2.17
CA GLU A 659 2.89 8.14 -2.39
C GLU A 659 3.56 8.04 -1.02
N GLN A 660 3.95 6.81 -0.64
CA GLN A 660 4.55 6.58 0.66
C GLN A 660 5.86 7.37 0.71
N VAL A 661 5.94 8.33 1.63
CA VAL A 661 7.24 8.87 2.02
C VAL A 661 7.96 7.71 2.68
N SER A 662 9.09 7.27 2.13
CA SER A 662 9.86 6.16 2.68
C SER A 662 10.23 6.45 4.14
N VAL A 663 9.39 6.02 5.09
CA VAL A 663 9.70 6.08 6.52
C VAL A 663 10.52 4.84 6.85
N ALA A 664 11.70 4.74 6.24
CA ALA A 664 12.70 3.76 6.63
C ALA A 664 13.80 4.47 7.42
N GLY A 665 13.62 4.52 8.74
CA GLY A 665 14.70 4.83 9.67
C GLY A 665 15.84 3.82 9.49
N PHE A 666 17.00 4.31 9.05
CA PHE A 666 18.18 3.57 8.60
C PHE A 666 18.04 2.89 7.23
N ASP A 667 17.98 3.72 6.19
CA ASP A 667 18.46 3.34 4.87
C ASP A 667 19.99 3.41 4.83
N PHE A 668 20.60 2.28 4.47
CA PHE A 668 21.97 2.29 3.99
C PHE A 668 21.99 3.12 2.71
N ALA A 669 22.40 4.39 2.85
CA ALA A 669 22.32 5.44 1.84
C ALA A 669 22.82 5.05 0.44
N LEU A 670 23.65 4.00 0.32
CA LEU A 670 24.18 3.53 -0.96
C LEU A 670 23.19 2.67 -1.77
N ALA A 671 22.37 1.82 -1.12
CA ALA A 671 21.41 0.96 -1.82
C ALA A 671 20.24 1.79 -2.39
N ASN A 672 19.77 2.77 -1.62
CA ASN A 672 18.76 3.71 -2.09
C ASN A 672 19.32 4.68 -3.13
N LEU A 673 20.59 5.08 -3.08
CA LEU A 673 21.18 5.91 -4.14
C LEU A 673 21.29 5.19 -5.48
N LEU A 674 21.52 3.87 -5.48
CA LEU A 674 21.57 3.07 -6.71
C LEU A 674 20.16 2.77 -7.26
N ALA A 675 19.16 2.58 -6.40
CA ALA A 675 17.77 2.47 -6.81
C ALA A 675 17.23 3.81 -7.35
N TYR A 676 17.54 4.92 -6.67
CA TYR A 676 17.12 6.27 -7.06
C TYR A 676 17.80 6.74 -8.36
N ALA A 677 19.05 6.34 -8.61
CA ALA A 677 19.73 6.62 -9.87
C ALA A 677 19.14 5.85 -11.07
N ASN A 678 18.43 4.75 -10.82
CA ASN A 678 17.74 3.98 -11.87
C ASN A 678 16.31 4.53 -12.13
N ASP A 679 15.65 5.11 -11.12
CA ASP A 679 14.31 5.70 -11.21
C ASP A 679 14.28 7.08 -11.90
N GLN A 680 15.40 7.81 -11.99
CA GLN A 680 15.42 9.12 -12.68
C GLN A 680 15.18 9.05 -14.21
N ASN A 681 15.00 7.85 -14.78
CA ASN A 681 14.67 7.65 -16.19
C ASN A 681 13.17 7.41 -16.47
N GLN A 682 12.29 7.44 -15.47
CA GLN A 682 10.83 7.38 -15.67
C GLN A 682 10.15 8.62 -15.07
N MET A 683 10.24 9.75 -15.78
CA MET A 683 9.19 10.76 -15.71
C MET A 683 8.13 10.37 -16.76
N ASP A 684 7.26 9.43 -16.40
CA ASP A 684 6.03 9.22 -17.16
C ASP A 684 4.98 10.20 -16.63
N ASP A 685 4.48 11.07 -17.53
CA ASP A 685 3.25 11.84 -17.37
C ASP A 685 2.07 10.86 -17.22
N GLU A 686 1.94 10.27 -16.03
CA GLU A 686 0.84 9.36 -15.74
C GLU A 686 -0.42 10.22 -15.49
N ILE A 687 -1.24 10.39 -16.52
CA ILE A 687 -2.63 10.83 -16.35
C ILE A 687 -3.25 9.89 -15.32
N THR A 688 -3.43 10.38 -14.09
CA THR A 688 -3.93 9.52 -13.02
C THR A 688 -5.28 8.93 -13.42
N ILE A 689 -5.48 7.64 -13.14
CA ILE A 689 -6.73 6.92 -13.41
C ILE A 689 -7.95 7.70 -12.88
N VAL A 690 -7.77 8.40 -11.76
CA VAL A 690 -8.79 9.26 -11.15
C VAL A 690 -9.20 10.41 -12.07
N THR A 691 -8.25 11.14 -12.66
CA THR A 691 -8.55 12.23 -13.61
C THR A 691 -9.30 11.71 -14.82
N ALA A 692 -8.91 10.54 -15.36
CA ALA A 692 -9.60 9.93 -16.49
C ALA A 692 -11.04 9.51 -16.16
N ILE A 693 -11.29 8.91 -14.99
CA ILE A 693 -12.63 8.51 -14.53
C ILE A 693 -13.52 9.74 -14.33
N VAL A 694 -13.02 10.78 -13.67
CA VAL A 694 -13.77 12.01 -13.39
C VAL A 694 -14.09 12.75 -14.69
N ALA A 695 -13.11 12.95 -15.57
CA ALA A 695 -13.30 13.60 -16.87
C ALA A 695 -14.26 12.80 -17.77
N GLY A 696 -14.10 11.47 -17.84
CA GLY A 696 -14.99 10.58 -18.58
C GLY A 696 -16.43 10.58 -18.05
N GLY A 697 -16.60 10.63 -16.72
CA GLY A 697 -17.92 10.75 -16.09
C GLY A 697 -18.62 12.05 -16.46
N PHE A 698 -17.91 13.18 -16.40
CA PHE A 698 -18.46 14.48 -16.82
C PHE A 698 -18.79 14.51 -18.32
N LEU A 699 -17.93 13.94 -19.17
CA LEU A 699 -18.20 13.81 -20.59
C LEU A 699 -19.50 13.03 -20.84
N LEU A 700 -19.71 11.91 -20.13
CA LEU A 700 -20.91 11.09 -20.26
C LEU A 700 -22.18 11.86 -19.84
N VAL A 701 -22.11 12.65 -18.77
CA VAL A 701 -23.22 13.54 -18.37
C VAL A 701 -23.54 14.56 -19.45
N GLN A 702 -22.53 15.19 -20.06
CA GLN A 702 -22.73 16.16 -21.14
C GLN A 702 -23.36 15.52 -22.38
N ILE A 703 -22.95 14.31 -22.75
CA ILE A 703 -23.56 13.55 -23.84
C ILE A 703 -25.03 13.22 -23.54
N VAL A 704 -25.36 12.84 -22.29
CA VAL A 704 -26.76 12.61 -21.86
C VAL A 704 -27.59 13.87 -22.04
N ILE A 705 -27.10 15.03 -21.59
CA ILE A 705 -27.80 16.32 -21.71
C ILE A 705 -27.99 16.69 -23.18
N PHE A 706 -26.95 16.54 -24.00
CA PHE A 706 -27.00 16.82 -25.43
C PHE A 706 -28.06 15.97 -26.16
N VAL A 707 -28.12 14.67 -25.86
CA VAL A 707 -29.14 13.77 -26.43
C VAL A 707 -30.55 14.09 -25.91
N ILE A 708 -30.70 14.53 -24.66
CA ILE A 708 -31.99 15.02 -24.14
C ILE A 708 -32.46 16.24 -24.94
N CYS A 709 -31.57 17.21 -25.19
CA CYS A 709 -31.88 18.40 -25.97
C CYS A 709 -32.28 18.04 -27.40
N LEU A 710 -31.53 17.17 -28.08
CA LEU A 710 -31.88 16.64 -29.40
C LEU A 710 -33.22 15.92 -29.41
N SER A 711 -33.49 15.12 -28.38
CA SER A 711 -34.78 14.42 -28.26
C SER A 711 -35.95 15.40 -28.07
N ARG A 712 -35.74 16.56 -27.44
CA ARG A 712 -36.76 17.61 -27.30
C ARG A 712 -36.96 18.38 -28.59
N ILE A 713 -35.89 18.75 -29.28
CA ILE A 713 -35.97 19.37 -30.61
C ILE A 713 -36.71 18.46 -31.59
N SER A 714 -36.44 17.15 -31.57
CA SER A 714 -37.16 16.16 -32.38
C SER A 714 -38.65 16.05 -32.03
N GLN A 715 -39.03 16.26 -30.76
CA GLN A 715 -40.45 16.27 -30.37
C GLN A 715 -41.14 17.52 -30.94
N VAL A 716 -40.55 18.71 -30.76
CA VAL A 716 -41.09 19.98 -31.29
C VAL A 716 -41.18 19.95 -32.83
N LYS A 717 -40.23 19.28 -33.51
CA LYS A 717 -40.27 19.10 -34.97
C LYS A 717 -41.44 18.23 -35.43
N ASN A 718 -41.73 17.16 -34.69
CA ASN A 718 -42.78 16.19 -35.02
C ASN A 718 -44.20 16.65 -34.63
N GLU A 719 -44.33 17.77 -33.93
CA GLU A 719 -45.65 18.34 -33.61
C GLU A 719 -46.32 18.95 -34.84
N GLU A 720 -47.58 18.61 -35.10
CA GLU A 720 -48.39 19.15 -36.21
C GLU A 720 -49.03 20.50 -35.81
N VAL A 721 -48.24 21.56 -35.74
CA VAL A 721 -48.67 22.89 -35.27
C VAL A 721 -48.09 24.01 -36.14
N LYS A 722 -48.82 25.14 -36.27
CA LYS A 722 -48.39 26.37 -36.99
C LYS A 722 -46.96 26.79 -36.60
N ALA A 723 -46.19 27.30 -37.57
CA ALA A 723 -44.77 27.62 -37.40
C ALA A 723 -44.50 28.60 -36.25
N GLY A 724 -45.40 29.58 -36.05
CA GLY A 724 -45.30 30.55 -34.95
C GLY A 724 -45.44 29.95 -33.54
N LEU A 725 -46.19 28.87 -33.35
CA LEU A 725 -46.28 28.21 -32.03
C LEU A 725 -45.07 27.31 -31.78
N LYS A 726 -44.53 26.67 -32.81
CA LYS A 726 -43.26 25.92 -32.73
C LYS A 726 -42.10 26.82 -32.30
N LEU A 727 -42.07 28.06 -32.78
CA LEU A 727 -41.05 29.04 -32.39
C LEU A 727 -41.15 29.38 -30.89
N LYS A 728 -42.37 29.64 -30.39
CA LYS A 728 -42.61 29.91 -28.96
C LYS A 728 -42.28 28.71 -28.06
N LEU A 729 -42.54 27.49 -28.51
CA LEU A 729 -42.18 26.27 -27.78
C LEU A 729 -40.66 26.06 -27.75
N LEU A 730 -39.97 26.41 -28.83
CA LEU A 730 -38.51 26.35 -28.88
C LEU A 730 -37.87 27.40 -27.96
N ASP A 731 -38.41 28.62 -27.92
CA ASP A 731 -37.94 29.69 -27.02
C ASP A 731 -38.18 29.31 -25.54
N ASN A 732 -39.27 28.60 -25.22
CA ASN A 732 -39.53 28.14 -23.85
C ASN A 732 -38.52 27.07 -23.36
N GLU A 733 -37.90 26.33 -24.26
CA GLU A 733 -36.89 25.31 -23.96
C GLU A 733 -35.45 25.88 -23.98
N GLU A 734 -35.27 27.19 -24.14
CA GLU A 734 -33.95 27.82 -24.22
C GLU A 734 -33.10 27.57 -22.96
N ASN A 735 -33.72 27.63 -21.77
CA ASN A 735 -33.07 27.27 -20.51
C ASN A 735 -32.63 25.80 -20.45
N LEU A 736 -33.34 24.89 -21.12
CA LEU A 736 -32.94 23.48 -21.21
C LEU A 736 -31.73 23.31 -22.13
N PHE A 737 -31.63 24.10 -23.21
CA PHE A 737 -30.47 24.09 -24.10
C PHE A 737 -29.20 24.63 -23.42
N ASP A 738 -29.35 25.49 -22.41
CA ASP A 738 -28.24 25.98 -21.58
C ASP A 738 -27.92 25.06 -20.38
N LEU A 739 -28.64 23.95 -20.20
CA LEU A 739 -28.42 23.01 -19.09
C LEU A 739 -27.00 22.43 -19.06
N GLY A 740 -26.38 22.19 -20.22
CA GLY A 740 -25.00 21.69 -20.31
C GLY A 740 -23.99 22.66 -19.68
N LEU A 741 -24.23 23.96 -19.82
CA LEU A 741 -23.40 25.01 -19.22
C LEU A 741 -23.59 25.07 -17.70
N TYR A 742 -24.84 25.03 -17.22
CA TYR A 742 -25.13 25.02 -15.78
C TYR A 742 -24.54 23.80 -15.07
N VAL A 743 -24.63 22.62 -15.69
CA VAL A 743 -24.05 21.39 -15.14
C VAL A 743 -22.52 21.41 -15.19
N GLY A 744 -21.93 21.98 -16.25
CA GLY A 744 -20.47 22.15 -16.32
C GLY A 744 -19.94 23.07 -15.22
N LEU A 745 -20.60 24.22 -15.00
CA LEU A 745 -20.24 25.18 -13.96
C LEU A 745 -20.50 24.61 -12.56
N GLY A 746 -21.65 23.97 -12.33
CA GLY A 746 -21.93 23.24 -11.10
C GLY A 746 -20.92 22.13 -10.80
N GLY A 747 -20.46 21.42 -11.84
CA GLY A 747 -19.39 20.41 -11.73
C GLY A 747 -18.08 20.99 -11.21
N THR A 748 -17.66 22.16 -11.70
CA THR A 748 -16.45 22.83 -11.19
C THR A 748 -16.57 23.23 -9.72
N VAL A 749 -17.72 23.75 -9.30
CA VAL A 749 -17.97 24.13 -7.91
C VAL A 749 -17.97 22.89 -7.01
N LEU A 750 -18.64 21.82 -7.43
CA LEU A 750 -18.67 20.56 -6.70
C LEU A 750 -17.27 19.95 -6.57
N SER A 751 -16.47 19.97 -7.63
CA SER A 751 -15.08 19.49 -7.61
C SER A 751 -14.18 20.31 -6.69
N LEU A 752 -14.36 21.64 -6.63
CA LEU A 752 -13.66 22.49 -5.67
C LEU A 752 -14.05 22.17 -4.22
N ILE A 753 -15.34 21.91 -3.96
CA ILE A 753 -15.82 21.48 -2.64
C ILE A 753 -15.22 20.11 -2.27
N LEU A 754 -15.23 19.16 -3.20
CA LEU A 754 -14.64 17.84 -3.01
C LEU A 754 -13.14 17.92 -2.70
N LEU A 755 -12.40 18.79 -3.38
CA LEU A 755 -10.99 19.04 -3.09
C LEU A 755 -10.80 19.59 -1.67
N LEU A 756 -11.62 20.57 -1.27
CA LEU A 756 -11.49 21.25 0.02
C LEU A 756 -11.88 20.36 1.21
N VAL A 757 -12.88 19.48 1.03
CA VAL A 757 -13.45 18.62 2.10
C VAL A 757 -12.78 17.23 2.15
N LEU A 758 -12.51 16.60 1.00
CA LEU A 758 -11.94 15.24 0.92
C LEU A 758 -10.42 15.21 0.70
N GLN A 759 -9.75 16.37 0.62
CA GLN A 759 -8.29 16.50 0.40
C GLN A 759 -7.74 15.66 -0.78
N VAL A 760 -8.51 15.57 -1.87
CA VAL A 760 -8.05 14.93 -3.11
C VAL A 760 -6.94 15.77 -3.76
N LYS A 761 -5.92 15.13 -4.35
CA LYS A 761 -4.78 15.80 -5.02
C LYS A 761 -5.22 16.78 -6.12
N GLN A 762 -4.32 17.71 -6.48
CA GLN A 762 -4.50 18.72 -7.53
C GLN A 762 -4.91 18.14 -8.90
N ASP A 763 -4.65 16.86 -9.17
CA ASP A 763 -4.96 16.19 -10.43
C ASP A 763 -6.48 16.11 -10.73
N ALA A 764 -7.33 16.15 -9.68
CA ALA A 764 -8.78 16.23 -9.82
C ALA A 764 -9.25 17.60 -10.34
N LEU A 765 -8.43 18.65 -10.19
CA LEU A 765 -8.72 20.00 -10.66
C LEU A 765 -8.75 20.05 -12.20
N ILE A 766 -7.86 19.30 -12.86
CA ILE A 766 -7.82 19.19 -14.33
C ILE A 766 -9.14 18.58 -14.83
N GLY A 767 -9.63 17.53 -14.17
CA GLY A 767 -10.94 16.93 -14.49
C GLY A 767 -12.11 17.92 -14.36
N ALA A 768 -12.07 18.81 -13.37
CA ALA A 768 -13.09 19.84 -13.18
C ALA A 768 -13.12 20.86 -14.33
N TYR A 769 -11.97 21.38 -14.74
CA TYR A 769 -11.87 22.32 -15.87
C TYR A 769 -12.28 21.68 -17.20
N THR A 770 -12.00 20.39 -17.40
CA THR A 770 -12.48 19.69 -18.60
C THR A 770 -14.01 19.59 -18.66
N SER A 771 -14.70 19.51 -17.51
CA SER A 771 -16.18 19.48 -17.46
C SER A 771 -16.83 20.76 -17.97
N THR A 772 -16.29 21.92 -17.60
CA THR A 772 -16.77 23.23 -18.08
C THR A 772 -16.51 23.39 -19.57
N LEU A 773 -15.33 22.97 -20.04
CA LEU A 773 -14.98 22.98 -21.45
C LEU A 773 -15.95 22.15 -22.29
N PHE A 774 -16.26 20.92 -21.86
CA PHE A 774 -17.24 20.08 -22.53
C PHE A 774 -18.63 20.72 -22.54
N GLY A 775 -19.08 21.31 -21.42
CA GLY A 775 -20.37 22.01 -21.35
C GLY A 775 -20.49 23.13 -22.38
N ILE A 776 -19.47 24.00 -22.48
CA ILE A 776 -19.44 25.09 -23.46
C ILE A 776 -19.47 24.53 -24.89
N LEU A 777 -18.65 23.51 -25.17
CA LEU A 777 -18.52 22.94 -26.51
C LEU A 777 -19.82 22.28 -26.99
N PHE A 778 -20.47 21.46 -26.16
CA PHE A 778 -21.73 20.79 -26.53
C PHE A 778 -22.90 21.77 -26.67
N VAL A 779 -22.99 22.80 -25.82
CA VAL A 779 -24.03 23.86 -25.95
C VAL A 779 -23.80 24.68 -27.21
N ALA A 780 -22.55 25.07 -27.50
CA ALA A 780 -22.21 25.79 -28.73
C ALA A 780 -22.54 24.94 -29.97
N ALA A 781 -22.17 23.66 -29.98
CA ALA A 781 -22.49 22.76 -31.08
C ALA A 781 -24.00 22.61 -31.29
N LEU A 782 -24.77 22.44 -30.21
CA LEU A 782 -26.23 22.36 -30.26
C LEU A 782 -26.85 23.64 -30.84
N LYS A 783 -26.46 24.82 -30.31
CA LYS A 783 -27.04 26.10 -30.69
C LYS A 783 -26.67 26.49 -32.13
N ILE A 784 -25.41 26.33 -32.52
CA ILE A 784 -24.90 26.74 -33.85
C ILE A 784 -25.40 25.81 -34.95
N PHE A 785 -25.24 24.49 -34.79
CA PHE A 785 -25.49 23.55 -35.89
C PHE A 785 -26.93 23.06 -35.98
N ILE A 786 -27.71 23.09 -34.89
CA ILE A 786 -29.06 22.50 -34.87
C ILE A 786 -30.12 23.56 -34.61
N VAL A 787 -30.02 24.32 -33.51
CA VAL A 787 -31.09 25.26 -33.10
C VAL A 787 -31.17 26.45 -34.07
N ARG A 788 -30.06 27.08 -34.40
CA ARG A 788 -30.02 28.26 -35.29
C ARG A 788 -30.57 27.99 -36.70
N PRO A 789 -30.15 26.94 -37.44
CA PRO A 789 -30.72 26.67 -38.76
C PRO A 789 -32.20 26.28 -38.67
N TYR A 790 -32.61 25.55 -37.63
CA TYR A 790 -34.01 25.19 -37.43
C TYR A 790 -34.89 26.41 -37.12
N ARG A 791 -34.40 27.34 -36.29
CA ARG A 791 -35.08 28.62 -36.02
C ARG A 791 -35.23 29.46 -37.28
N ASN A 792 -34.16 29.56 -38.08
CA ASN A 792 -34.20 30.28 -39.36
C ASN A 792 -35.24 29.67 -40.33
N HIS A 793 -35.29 28.34 -40.43
CA HIS A 793 -36.28 27.64 -41.26
C HIS A 793 -37.72 27.93 -40.81
N LEU A 794 -37.99 27.91 -39.50
CA LEU A 794 -39.31 28.22 -38.95
C LEU A 794 -39.70 29.70 -39.14
N LEU A 795 -38.75 30.64 -39.06
CA LEU A 795 -39.00 32.06 -39.32
C LEU A 795 -39.40 32.32 -40.78
N VAL A 796 -38.75 31.63 -41.73
CA VAL A 796 -39.12 31.70 -43.15
C VAL A 796 -40.51 31.11 -43.37
N GLN A 797 -40.79 29.92 -42.81
CA GLN A 797 -42.13 29.32 -42.90
C GLN A 797 -43.22 30.19 -42.25
N GLN A 798 -42.92 30.87 -41.13
CA GLN A 798 -43.85 31.79 -40.49
C GLN A 798 -44.09 33.06 -41.34
N ALA A 799 -43.07 33.55 -42.05
CA ALA A 799 -43.20 34.66 -42.97
C ALA A 799 -44.05 34.28 -44.20
N ASP A 800 -43.87 33.06 -44.71
CA ASP A 800 -44.68 32.51 -45.79
C ASP A 800 -46.14 32.27 -45.36
N GLU A 801 -46.39 31.67 -44.18
CA GLU A 801 -47.74 31.49 -43.62
C GLU A 801 -48.48 32.84 -43.47
N LYS A 802 -47.80 33.89 -42.99
CA LYS A 802 -48.38 35.24 -42.87
C LYS A 802 -48.69 35.90 -44.22
N ARG A 803 -47.97 35.53 -45.28
CA ARG A 803 -48.17 36.05 -46.64
C ARG A 803 -49.31 35.35 -47.38
N TYR A 804 -49.70 34.14 -46.95
CA TYR A 804 -50.88 33.42 -47.45
C TYR A 804 -52.17 33.73 -46.64
N GLU A 805 -52.05 34.20 -45.40
CA GLU A 805 -53.20 34.66 -44.57
C GLU A 805 -53.59 36.14 -44.87
N SER A 806 -52.74 36.90 -45.58
CA SER A 806 -53.03 38.24 -46.12
C SER A 806 -53.54 38.19 -47.55
#